data_AF-A0A2D5XNJ6-F1
#
_entry.id   AF-A0A2D5XNJ6-F1
#
_cell.length_a   1.000
_cell.length_b   1.000
_cell.length_c   1.000
_cell.angle_alpha   90.00
_cell.angle_beta   90.00
_cell.angle_gamma   90.00
#
_symmetry.space_group_name_H-M   'P 1'
#
loop_
_entity.id
_entity.type
_entity.pdbx_description
1 polymer ?
#
loop_
_entity_poly.entity_id
_entity_poly.type
_entity_poly.pdbx_seq_one_letter_code
_entity_poly.pdbx_strand_id
1 'polypeptide(L)'
;MTGLLSLGYLGMFGLLSYRPQFIAWGLTPFTQVVHQASPIVTTRPVSAPDTEYKVKGATTAHITYKLQSNEDWRGLKGARSLAGTFEGEFHVLNTSSDDEFLAFKLPFPTRSNKNDWQPLTQQAIGAKKFEVQGAPDGEIQTTSAGWFWSGVLPAGDEAIFHLIYDTGNLSKGTYGLSKDTVAAPGEHHIAVSLDRDVPMSILGGQENGKRVDQDNYTWEQPLRSNGVPQGFSLRPGFSVLDALTRLLQLAPLVTGMYLVTLLSLLTAKRKSNATELVLLALVFGYYFPLVTYLCARYPLPQSIGIAFIASAAIMLNYLRFLVGNRRSVIHGLLLLLLFQVTPTVLAFQQWERGLVLLILGGVALLAIVNMQTARLKQSGPAAAALLLGLMTMQPESQAASIQNSKGQTWETLWQATQTPTSPAEDAPKPGDKPDPSSEVVGERRLITSLATYEMTLGKSYLESTVQASVEVLGESLSTCEVMPGGAYISRMDLPKFLRPLPEKKSLTLLLTAAGTGRLALDYRCPIEKLGEARSCTLPLLKTISGKLTMHSTRDDLLFYGGEVWSKKTTGKATVYRVGVADSNFLTIRWGGPPVLDSEEDPPHMTPGAAHIQVVQSQHLTLIQKERRVSHFARFVLAERHRLRSLDLHIPADFEIVTLVAQGFSVTPPAITSGLCHIPLGASTNSPSSREIQLHLRKKLAPIGFTGNWEFLLPRTSETEGAIQWTLAGPSNFRLENQSSDLNASSTDPPLAFPSYRALLAVCDPIHLEGTVISQGELKAHVRYVQEIPHVTDGVN
;
A
#
# COMPACT_ATOMS: atom_id res chain seq x y z
N MET A 1 13.17 11.25 44.29
CA MET A 1 12.29 10.07 44.48
C MET A 1 11.74 9.55 43.15
N THR A 2 11.06 10.40 42.37
CA THR A 2 10.62 10.10 40.99
C THR A 2 11.74 9.52 40.11
N GLY A 3 12.94 10.09 40.17
CA GLY A 3 14.09 9.58 39.39
C GLY A 3 14.54 8.14 39.72
N LEU A 4 14.41 7.70 40.98
CA LEU A 4 14.86 6.37 41.42
C LEU A 4 13.86 5.28 40.99
N LEU A 5 12.56 5.60 41.04
CA LEU A 5 11.50 4.78 40.46
C LEU A 5 11.60 4.72 38.93
N SER A 6 11.85 5.86 38.27
CA SER A 6 12.04 5.91 36.82
C SER A 6 13.21 5.04 36.35
N LEU A 7 14.34 5.03 37.07
CA LEU A 7 15.49 4.16 36.81
C LEU A 7 15.13 2.67 36.94
N GLY A 8 14.35 2.30 37.97
CA GLY A 8 13.85 0.93 38.14
C GLY A 8 12.91 0.48 37.01
N TYR A 9 12.00 1.35 36.57
CA TYR A 9 11.13 1.09 35.42
C TYR A 9 11.94 0.98 34.12
N LEU A 10 12.92 1.85 33.88
CA LEU A 10 13.82 1.78 32.73
C LEU A 10 14.64 0.47 32.69
N GLY A 11 15.14 0.01 33.84
CA GLY A 11 15.85 -1.27 33.94
C GLY A 11 14.96 -2.47 33.56
N MET A 12 13.70 -2.47 34.01
CA MET A 12 12.74 -3.49 33.59
C MET A 12 12.35 -3.40 32.13
N PHE A 13 12.20 -2.19 31.58
CA PHE A 13 11.96 -2.00 30.15
C PHE A 13 13.07 -2.67 29.33
N GLY A 14 14.34 -2.45 29.71
CA GLY A 14 15.48 -3.14 29.12
C GLY A 14 15.38 -4.66 29.23
N LEU A 15 15.05 -5.21 30.40
CA LEU A 15 14.91 -6.66 30.59
C LEU A 15 13.79 -7.28 29.74
N LEU A 16 12.70 -6.56 29.50
CA LEU A 16 11.59 -7.00 28.65
C LEU A 16 11.97 -6.98 27.17
N SER A 17 12.75 -6.00 26.73
CA SER A 17 13.22 -5.90 25.34
C SER A 17 14.25 -6.97 24.94
N TYR A 18 14.80 -7.74 25.88
CA TYR A 18 15.74 -8.83 25.60
C TYR A 18 15.10 -10.24 25.62
N ARG A 19 13.81 -10.37 25.93
CA ARG A 19 13.14 -11.67 26.07
C ARG A 19 12.31 -11.98 24.82
N PRO A 20 12.64 -13.03 24.02
CA PRO A 20 11.97 -13.32 22.75
C PRO A 20 10.46 -13.59 22.88
N GLN A 21 10.01 -14.07 24.05
CA GLN A 21 8.59 -14.26 24.40
C GLN A 21 7.76 -12.96 24.40
N PHE A 22 8.40 -11.78 24.47
CA PHE A 22 7.74 -10.47 24.39
C PHE A 22 8.04 -9.73 23.08
N ILE A 23 9.13 -10.06 22.38
CA ILE A 23 9.58 -9.39 21.15
C ILE A 23 8.89 -9.95 19.90
N ALA A 24 8.47 -11.22 19.93
CA ALA A 24 7.79 -11.82 18.78
C ALA A 24 6.50 -11.05 18.47
N TRP A 25 6.39 -10.55 17.23
CA TRP A 25 5.17 -9.95 16.68
C TRP A 25 3.96 -10.85 16.99
N GLY A 26 2.76 -10.26 17.12
CA GLY A 26 1.55 -11.08 17.22
C GLY A 26 1.61 -12.13 16.12
N LEU A 27 1.55 -13.42 16.49
CA LEU A 27 1.25 -14.47 15.53
C LEU A 27 -0.15 -14.14 15.05
N THR A 28 -0.28 -13.31 14.00
CA THR A 28 -1.52 -13.19 13.28
C THR A 28 -1.80 -14.61 12.80
N PRO A 29 -2.88 -15.26 13.25
CA PRO A 29 -3.28 -16.49 12.60
C PRO A 29 -3.51 -16.09 11.14
N PHE A 30 -2.61 -16.49 10.24
CA PHE A 30 -2.79 -16.29 8.81
C PHE A 30 -3.93 -17.22 8.42
N THR A 31 -5.16 -16.81 8.67
CA THR A 31 -6.35 -17.59 8.35
C THR A 31 -6.62 -17.42 6.87
N GLN A 32 -6.34 -18.45 6.09
CA GLN A 32 -6.60 -18.48 4.66
C GLN A 32 -7.98 -19.08 4.39
N VAL A 33 -8.72 -18.45 3.47
CA VAL A 33 -9.90 -19.05 2.85
C VAL A 33 -9.45 -19.69 1.54
N VAL A 34 -9.72 -20.98 1.37
CA VAL A 34 -9.43 -21.71 0.14
C VAL A 34 -10.72 -22.04 -0.59
N HIS A 35 -10.72 -21.76 -1.89
CA HIS A 35 -11.82 -22.10 -2.78
C HIS A 35 -11.32 -23.01 -3.90
N GLN A 36 -11.83 -24.25 -3.95
CA GLN A 36 -11.58 -25.20 -5.02
C GLN A 36 -12.81 -25.24 -5.94
N ALA A 37 -12.65 -24.91 -7.21
CA ALA A 37 -13.74 -25.03 -8.19
C ALA A 37 -13.82 -26.48 -8.72
N SER A 38 -15.01 -26.87 -9.18
CA SER A 38 -15.27 -28.18 -9.80
C SER A 38 -14.46 -28.38 -11.09
N PRO A 39 -14.15 -29.64 -11.45
CA PRO A 39 -13.52 -29.93 -12.72
C PRO A 39 -14.46 -29.62 -13.89
N ILE A 40 -13.85 -29.25 -15.02
CA ILE A 40 -14.51 -29.09 -16.31
C ILE A 40 -14.08 -30.25 -17.18
N VAL A 41 -15.04 -31.05 -17.65
CA VAL A 41 -14.80 -32.15 -18.57
C VAL A 41 -15.35 -31.78 -19.93
N THR A 42 -14.50 -31.83 -20.94
CA THR A 42 -14.93 -31.64 -22.33
C THR A 42 -14.78 -32.97 -23.06
N THR A 43 -15.84 -33.46 -23.68
CA THR A 43 -15.79 -34.68 -24.49
C THR A 43 -16.21 -34.47 -25.93
N ARG A 44 -15.69 -35.33 -26.80
CA ARG A 44 -16.01 -35.40 -28.21
C ARG A 44 -15.92 -36.86 -28.66
N PRO A 45 -16.92 -37.43 -29.34
CA PRO A 45 -16.78 -38.74 -29.98
C PRO A 45 -15.63 -38.74 -30.98
N VAL A 46 -14.79 -39.78 -31.01
CA VAL A 46 -13.66 -39.87 -31.95
C VAL A 46 -14.14 -39.85 -33.42
N SER A 47 -15.38 -40.31 -33.66
CA SER A 47 -16.07 -40.29 -34.95
C SER A 47 -16.58 -38.90 -35.38
N ALA A 48 -16.64 -37.92 -34.47
CA ALA A 48 -17.20 -36.59 -34.72
C ALA A 48 -16.15 -35.57 -35.17
N PRO A 49 -16.51 -34.55 -35.99
CA PRO A 49 -15.57 -33.52 -36.44
C PRO A 49 -15.01 -32.68 -35.27
N ASP A 50 -13.81 -32.11 -35.47
CA ASP A 50 -13.02 -31.39 -34.44
C ASP A 50 -13.69 -30.11 -33.88
N THR A 51 -14.91 -29.80 -34.28
CA THR A 51 -15.69 -28.64 -33.83
C THR A 51 -16.80 -28.99 -32.84
N GLU A 52 -17.10 -30.27 -32.62
CA GLU A 52 -18.24 -30.71 -31.80
C GLU A 52 -17.81 -31.18 -30.41
N TYR A 53 -17.51 -30.22 -29.52
CA TYR A 53 -17.21 -30.51 -28.11
C TYR A 53 -18.44 -30.32 -27.24
N LYS A 54 -18.66 -31.25 -26.30
CA LYS A 54 -19.67 -31.14 -25.25
C LYS A 54 -18.97 -30.95 -23.91
N VAL A 55 -19.42 -29.95 -23.15
CA VAL A 55 -18.96 -29.74 -21.77
C VAL A 55 -19.88 -30.53 -20.84
N LYS A 56 -19.30 -31.38 -20.00
CA LYS A 56 -19.96 -32.10 -18.91
C LYS A 56 -19.17 -31.94 -17.60
N GLY A 57 -19.81 -32.22 -16.47
CA GLY A 57 -19.10 -32.39 -15.20
C GLY A 57 -18.56 -33.79 -15.03
N ALA A 58 -17.88 -34.02 -13.91
CA ALA A 58 -17.63 -35.37 -13.41
C ALA A 58 -18.95 -36.04 -13.05
N THR A 59 -19.04 -37.35 -13.27
CA THR A 59 -20.20 -38.18 -12.95
C THR A 59 -20.39 -38.22 -11.43
N THR A 60 -19.36 -38.64 -10.70
CA THR A 60 -19.34 -38.58 -9.22
C THR A 60 -18.11 -37.80 -8.75
N ALA A 61 -18.21 -37.17 -7.58
CA ALA A 61 -17.06 -36.55 -6.92
C ALA A 61 -17.05 -36.84 -5.43
N HIS A 62 -15.96 -37.44 -4.95
CA HIS A 62 -15.69 -37.68 -3.54
C HIS A 62 -14.59 -36.74 -3.08
N ILE A 63 -14.95 -35.81 -2.18
CA ILE A 63 -14.04 -34.75 -1.75
C ILE A 63 -13.86 -34.86 -0.24
N THR A 64 -12.62 -35.05 0.19
CA THR A 64 -12.25 -35.18 1.59
C THR A 64 -11.24 -34.11 1.98
N TYR A 65 -11.57 -33.32 2.99
CA TYR A 65 -10.60 -32.45 3.67
C TYR A 65 -10.09 -33.17 4.92
N LYS A 66 -8.79 -33.48 4.98
CA LYS A 66 -8.11 -34.03 6.17
C LYS A 66 -7.40 -32.91 6.90
N LEU A 67 -8.01 -32.40 7.97
CA LEU A 67 -7.49 -31.25 8.72
C LEU A 67 -6.75 -31.72 9.99
N GLN A 68 -5.59 -31.11 10.22
CA GLN A 68 -4.73 -31.27 11.38
C GLN A 68 -4.61 -29.93 12.11
N SER A 69 -4.86 -29.96 13.42
CA SER A 69 -4.70 -28.81 14.29
C SER A 69 -3.24 -28.67 14.69
N ASN A 70 -2.57 -27.63 14.20
CA ASN A 70 -1.24 -27.25 14.69
C ASN A 70 -1.40 -26.22 15.81
N GLU A 71 -0.86 -26.52 16.98
CA GLU A 71 -0.90 -25.66 18.16
C GLU A 71 0.51 -25.25 18.55
N ASP A 72 0.89 -23.99 18.28
CA ASP A 72 2.14 -23.41 18.76
C ASP A 72 1.86 -22.57 20.02
N TRP A 73 2.30 -23.07 21.16
CA TRP A 73 2.16 -22.43 22.46
C TRP A 73 3.46 -21.70 22.84
N ARG A 74 3.43 -20.36 22.85
CA ARG A 74 4.53 -19.49 23.29
C ARG A 74 4.08 -18.60 24.45
N GLY A 75 4.05 -19.13 25.66
CA GLY A 75 3.63 -18.40 26.87
C GLY A 75 2.14 -18.00 26.82
N LEU A 76 1.84 -16.69 26.86
CA LEU A 76 0.48 -16.13 26.75
C LEU A 76 -0.14 -16.22 25.34
N LYS A 77 0.64 -16.64 24.33
CA LYS A 77 0.18 -16.74 22.94
C LYS A 77 0.07 -18.22 22.57
N GLY A 78 -1.15 -18.70 22.33
CA GLY A 78 -1.39 -19.93 21.59
C GLY A 78 -1.83 -19.56 20.18
N ALA A 79 -1.05 -19.92 19.16
CA ALA A 79 -1.51 -19.89 17.79
C ALA A 79 -2.04 -21.27 17.43
N ARG A 80 -3.33 -21.35 17.15
CA ARG A 80 -3.95 -22.55 16.60
C ARG A 80 -4.20 -22.30 15.13
N SER A 81 -3.54 -23.07 14.27
CA SER A 81 -3.83 -23.08 12.83
C SER A 81 -4.30 -24.46 12.40
N LEU A 82 -5.18 -24.50 11.41
CA LEU A 82 -5.56 -25.75 10.76
C LEU A 82 -4.71 -25.88 9.51
N ALA A 83 -3.82 -26.86 9.45
CA ALA A 83 -3.21 -27.30 8.20
C ALA A 83 -3.92 -28.57 7.76
N GLY A 84 -3.83 -28.97 6.50
CA GLY A 84 -4.47 -30.21 6.10
C GLY A 84 -4.19 -30.60 4.66
N THR A 85 -4.73 -31.75 4.28
CA THR A 85 -4.62 -32.27 2.93
C THR A 85 -6.02 -32.31 2.31
N PHE A 86 -6.13 -31.78 1.10
CA PHE A 86 -7.28 -31.95 0.23
C PHE A 86 -7.09 -33.23 -0.57
N GLU A 87 -8.10 -34.09 -0.57
CA GLU A 87 -8.19 -35.29 -1.38
C GLU A 87 -9.47 -35.21 -2.22
N GLY A 88 -9.32 -35.20 -3.55
CA GLY A 88 -10.43 -35.21 -4.49
C GLY A 88 -10.34 -36.43 -5.40
N GLU A 89 -11.42 -37.17 -5.51
CA GLU A 89 -11.59 -38.29 -6.42
C GLU A 89 -12.78 -37.98 -7.33
N PHE A 90 -12.52 -37.92 -8.63
CA PHE A 90 -13.51 -37.55 -9.65
C PHE A 90 -13.65 -38.68 -10.66
N HIS A 91 -14.88 -39.16 -10.83
CA HIS A 91 -15.18 -40.23 -11.77
C HIS A 91 -15.79 -39.66 -13.03
N VAL A 92 -15.34 -40.11 -14.19
CA VAL A 92 -15.91 -39.70 -15.46
C VAL A 92 -16.20 -40.94 -16.30
N LEU A 93 -17.49 -41.18 -16.54
CA LEU A 93 -17.96 -42.30 -17.34
C LEU A 93 -18.18 -41.86 -18.81
N ASN A 94 -17.72 -42.69 -19.75
CA ASN A 94 -18.13 -42.59 -21.15
C ASN A 94 -19.48 -43.29 -21.33
N THR A 95 -20.56 -42.53 -21.44
CA THR A 95 -21.92 -43.04 -21.68
C THR A 95 -22.26 -43.18 -23.17
N SER A 96 -21.35 -42.80 -24.07
CA SER A 96 -21.52 -42.95 -25.51
C SER A 96 -21.29 -44.41 -25.95
N SER A 97 -21.90 -44.79 -27.07
CA SER A 97 -21.63 -46.08 -27.74
C SER A 97 -20.28 -46.11 -28.47
N ASP A 98 -19.65 -44.94 -28.63
CA ASP A 98 -18.39 -44.74 -29.34
C ASP A 98 -17.31 -44.24 -28.37
N ASP A 99 -16.04 -44.47 -28.72
CA ASP A 99 -14.91 -43.93 -27.99
C ASP A 99 -14.97 -42.38 -27.95
N GLU A 100 -14.69 -41.80 -26.79
CA GLU A 100 -14.70 -40.35 -26.59
C GLU A 100 -13.28 -39.82 -26.36
N PHE A 101 -12.88 -38.81 -27.11
CA PHE A 101 -11.78 -37.95 -26.69
C PHE A 101 -12.26 -37.11 -25.49
N LEU A 102 -11.52 -37.18 -24.38
CA LEU A 102 -11.85 -36.53 -23.13
C LEU A 102 -10.72 -35.59 -22.73
N ALA A 103 -11.06 -34.35 -22.43
CA ALA A 103 -10.19 -33.35 -21.85
C ALA A 103 -10.73 -32.95 -20.46
N PHE A 104 -9.98 -33.32 -19.43
CA PHE A 104 -10.26 -32.99 -18.04
C PHE A 104 -9.42 -31.79 -17.62
N LYS A 105 -10.07 -30.77 -17.05
CA LYS A 105 -9.41 -29.59 -16.49
C LYS A 105 -9.88 -29.37 -15.07
N LEU A 106 -8.95 -29.35 -14.13
CA LEU A 106 -9.20 -28.92 -12.76
C LEU A 106 -8.39 -27.66 -12.44
N PRO A 107 -9.04 -26.51 -12.21
CA PRO A 107 -8.33 -25.28 -11.88
C PRO A 107 -7.63 -25.37 -10.52
N PHE A 108 -6.52 -24.65 -10.38
CA PHE A 108 -5.87 -24.51 -9.08
C PHE A 108 -6.79 -23.83 -8.05
N PRO A 109 -6.71 -24.20 -6.76
CA PRO A 109 -7.44 -23.52 -5.70
C PRO A 109 -7.07 -22.04 -5.63
N THR A 110 -8.08 -21.20 -5.37
CA THR A 110 -7.87 -19.78 -5.12
C THR A 110 -7.82 -19.50 -3.62
N ARG A 111 -6.93 -18.61 -3.21
CA ARG A 111 -6.84 -18.10 -1.83
C ARG A 111 -7.43 -16.71 -1.72
N SER A 112 -8.07 -16.40 -0.60
CA SER A 112 -8.39 -15.03 -0.23
C SER A 112 -7.87 -14.67 1.16
N ASN A 113 -7.30 -13.47 1.28
CA ASN A 113 -6.84 -12.90 2.55
C ASN A 113 -7.61 -11.63 2.96
N LYS A 114 -8.65 -11.23 2.20
CA LYS A 114 -9.60 -10.11 2.44
C LYS A 114 -10.28 -9.75 1.11
N ASN A 115 -11.16 -10.62 0.62
CA ASN A 115 -11.97 -10.46 -0.60
C ASN A 115 -11.25 -10.43 -1.96
N ASP A 116 -9.92 -10.30 -2.01
CA ASP A 116 -9.14 -10.55 -3.23
C ASP A 116 -8.83 -12.03 -3.39
N TRP A 117 -9.31 -12.65 -4.47
CA TRP A 117 -9.05 -14.05 -4.80
C TRP A 117 -7.84 -14.14 -5.72
N GLN A 118 -6.79 -14.83 -5.27
CA GLN A 118 -5.60 -15.10 -6.08
C GLN A 118 -5.47 -16.59 -6.33
N PRO A 119 -5.21 -17.03 -7.59
CA PRO A 119 -4.89 -18.43 -7.86
C PRO A 119 -3.60 -18.80 -7.14
N LEU A 120 -3.60 -19.93 -6.44
CA LEU A 120 -2.38 -20.48 -5.88
C LEU A 120 -1.56 -21.10 -7.01
N THR A 121 -0.27 -20.76 -7.10
CA THR A 121 0.65 -21.38 -8.05
C THR A 121 1.02 -22.80 -7.59
N GLN A 122 1.43 -23.66 -8.52
CA GLN A 122 1.88 -25.03 -8.22
C GLN A 122 3.01 -25.10 -7.18
N GLN A 123 3.83 -24.05 -7.03
CA GLN A 123 4.86 -24.00 -5.99
C GLN A 123 4.28 -23.68 -4.60
N ALA A 124 3.16 -22.98 -4.54
CA ALA A 124 2.49 -22.58 -3.29
C ALA A 124 1.52 -23.66 -2.78
N ILE A 125 0.95 -24.43 -3.70
CA ILE A 125 0.17 -25.63 -3.41
C ILE A 125 1.19 -26.75 -3.29
N GLY A 126 1.42 -27.33 -2.12
CA GLY A 126 2.24 -28.53 -1.99
C GLY A 126 1.56 -29.73 -2.67
N ALA A 127 1.46 -29.72 -3.99
CA ALA A 127 0.77 -30.73 -4.78
C ALA A 127 1.55 -32.03 -4.63
N LYS A 128 0.97 -32.99 -3.91
CA LYS A 128 1.61 -34.26 -3.61
C LYS A 128 1.42 -35.26 -4.74
N LYS A 129 0.24 -35.24 -5.39
CA LYS A 129 -0.14 -36.30 -6.33
C LYS A 129 -1.31 -35.89 -7.24
N PHE A 130 -1.18 -36.11 -8.55
CA PHE A 130 -2.28 -36.12 -9.51
C PHE A 130 -2.13 -37.36 -10.39
N GLU A 131 -3.07 -38.31 -10.29
CA GLU A 131 -3.05 -39.57 -11.01
C GLU A 131 -4.38 -39.85 -11.70
N VAL A 132 -4.32 -40.58 -12.81
CA VAL A 132 -5.48 -41.03 -13.56
C VAL A 132 -5.46 -42.55 -13.63
N GLN A 133 -6.55 -43.20 -13.26
CA GLN A 133 -6.75 -44.64 -13.36
C GLN A 133 -7.87 -44.95 -14.36
N GLY A 134 -7.79 -46.10 -15.05
CA GLY A 134 -8.81 -46.55 -16.00
C GLY A 134 -8.71 -45.97 -17.42
N ALA A 135 -7.75 -45.08 -17.70
CA ALA A 135 -7.54 -44.50 -19.03
C ALA A 135 -6.09 -44.71 -19.52
N PRO A 136 -5.84 -45.65 -20.45
CA PRO A 136 -4.48 -46.09 -20.80
C PRO A 136 -3.68 -45.12 -21.68
N ASP A 137 -4.33 -44.25 -22.48
CA ASP A 137 -3.68 -43.44 -23.52
C ASP A 137 -3.81 -41.92 -23.28
N GLY A 138 -3.57 -41.46 -22.06
CA GLY A 138 -3.73 -40.05 -21.70
C GLY A 138 -2.44 -39.33 -21.31
N GLU A 139 -2.35 -38.05 -21.65
CA GLU A 139 -1.25 -37.17 -21.24
C GLU A 139 -1.69 -36.24 -20.09
N ILE A 140 -0.89 -36.21 -19.01
CA ILE A 140 -1.07 -35.26 -17.91
C ILE A 140 -0.22 -34.03 -18.21
N GLN A 141 -0.84 -32.85 -18.24
CA GLN A 141 -0.16 -31.57 -18.36
C GLN A 141 -0.51 -30.68 -17.18
N THR A 142 0.49 -30.02 -16.61
CA THR A 142 0.27 -28.99 -15.58
C THR A 142 0.56 -27.63 -16.18
N THR A 143 -0.42 -26.72 -16.14
CA THR A 143 -0.25 -25.35 -16.65
C THR A 143 -0.34 -24.34 -15.52
N SER A 144 -0.15 -23.06 -15.81
CA SER A 144 -0.34 -21.97 -14.84
C SER A 144 -1.79 -21.83 -14.34
N ALA A 145 -2.75 -22.43 -15.03
CA ALA A 145 -4.18 -22.32 -14.73
C ALA A 145 -4.76 -23.53 -13.97
N GLY A 146 -4.03 -24.65 -13.85
CA GLY A 146 -4.51 -25.86 -13.19
C GLY A 146 -3.90 -27.16 -13.73
N TRP A 147 -4.51 -28.28 -13.34
CA TRP A 147 -4.19 -29.62 -13.82
C TRP A 147 -5.05 -29.97 -15.04
N PHE A 148 -4.40 -30.53 -16.04
CA PHE A 148 -5.02 -30.91 -17.31
C PHE A 148 -4.68 -32.36 -17.63
N TRP A 149 -5.66 -33.06 -18.15
CA TRP A 149 -5.47 -34.38 -18.72
C TRP A 149 -6.25 -34.47 -20.02
N SER A 150 -5.66 -35.09 -21.04
CA SER A 150 -6.37 -35.39 -22.27
C SER A 150 -6.01 -36.76 -22.79
N GLY A 151 -7.01 -37.52 -23.24
CA GLY A 151 -6.83 -38.86 -23.78
C GLY A 151 -8.11 -39.40 -24.40
N VAL A 152 -8.04 -40.61 -24.95
CA VAL A 152 -9.22 -41.33 -25.45
C VAL A 152 -9.74 -42.26 -24.37
N LEU A 153 -11.05 -42.19 -24.10
CA LEU A 153 -11.76 -43.06 -23.17
C LEU A 153 -12.67 -44.00 -23.98
N PRO A 154 -12.46 -45.33 -23.92
CA PRO A 154 -13.28 -46.29 -24.66
C PRO A 154 -14.77 -46.21 -24.31
N ALA A 155 -15.63 -46.65 -25.22
CA ALA A 155 -17.07 -46.72 -24.99
C ALA A 155 -17.40 -47.58 -23.74
N GLY A 156 -18.13 -46.99 -22.78
CA GLY A 156 -18.53 -47.67 -21.53
C GLY A 156 -17.47 -47.71 -20.43
N ASP A 157 -16.24 -47.25 -20.68
CA ASP A 157 -15.18 -47.21 -19.67
C ASP A 157 -15.26 -45.95 -18.78
N GLU A 158 -14.57 -46.03 -17.64
CA GLU A 158 -14.54 -45.00 -16.59
C GLU A 158 -13.10 -44.53 -16.32
N ALA A 159 -12.91 -43.21 -16.32
CA ALA A 159 -11.67 -42.59 -15.88
C ALA A 159 -11.81 -42.03 -14.46
N ILE A 160 -10.89 -42.40 -13.57
CA ILE A 160 -10.86 -41.94 -12.19
C ILE A 160 -9.67 -41.00 -11.98
N PHE A 161 -9.95 -39.76 -11.63
CA PHE A 161 -8.95 -38.72 -11.38
C PHE A 161 -8.76 -38.54 -9.87
N HIS A 162 -7.57 -38.88 -9.37
CA HIS A 162 -7.20 -38.69 -7.97
C HIS A 162 -6.26 -37.50 -7.81
N LEU A 163 -6.65 -36.55 -6.96
CA LEU A 163 -5.87 -35.36 -6.63
C LEU A 163 -5.63 -35.28 -5.13
N ILE A 164 -4.36 -35.07 -4.76
CA ILE A 164 -3.95 -34.84 -3.38
C ILE A 164 -3.04 -33.62 -3.31
N TYR A 165 -3.42 -32.61 -2.52
CA TYR A 165 -2.58 -31.45 -2.26
C TYR A 165 -2.67 -30.95 -0.82
N ASP A 166 -1.58 -30.36 -0.34
CA ASP A 166 -1.53 -29.77 1.00
C ASP A 166 -2.03 -28.33 1.02
N THR A 167 -2.71 -28.00 2.11
CA THR A 167 -3.27 -26.70 2.43
C THR A 167 -2.74 -26.22 3.77
N GLY A 168 -2.28 -24.97 3.83
CA GLY A 168 -1.70 -24.38 5.03
C GLY A 168 -2.63 -23.35 5.66
N ASN A 169 -2.76 -23.38 7.00
CA ASN A 169 -3.41 -22.36 7.82
C ASN A 169 -4.83 -21.94 7.37
N LEU A 170 -5.73 -22.92 7.19
CA LEU A 170 -7.11 -22.71 6.79
C LEU A 170 -8.00 -22.22 7.94
N SER A 171 -8.95 -21.33 7.63
CA SER A 171 -10.12 -21.04 8.48
C SER A 171 -11.43 -21.47 7.86
N LYS A 172 -11.46 -21.56 6.52
CA LYS A 172 -12.64 -21.84 5.71
C LYS A 172 -12.23 -22.53 4.42
N GLY A 173 -12.97 -23.56 4.05
CA GLY A 173 -12.84 -24.24 2.76
C GLY A 173 -14.15 -24.21 2.02
N THR A 174 -14.12 -23.80 0.76
CA THR A 174 -15.28 -23.80 -0.13
C THR A 174 -14.97 -24.65 -1.35
N TYR A 175 -15.89 -25.54 -1.70
CA TYR A 175 -15.89 -26.25 -2.97
C TYR A 175 -17.03 -25.73 -3.82
N GLY A 176 -16.70 -25.14 -4.97
CA GLY A 176 -17.67 -24.54 -5.87
C GLY A 176 -18.19 -25.51 -6.91
N LEU A 177 -19.51 -25.64 -7.03
CA LEU A 177 -20.17 -26.38 -8.10
C LEU A 177 -20.49 -25.41 -9.23
N SER A 178 -19.89 -25.62 -10.41
CA SER A 178 -20.28 -24.82 -11.58
C SER A 178 -21.65 -25.30 -12.12
N LYS A 179 -22.56 -24.34 -12.31
CA LYS A 179 -23.90 -24.54 -12.87
C LYS A 179 -23.88 -25.14 -14.29
N ASP A 180 -22.80 -24.89 -15.02
CA ASP A 180 -22.61 -25.36 -16.40
C ASP A 180 -22.07 -26.80 -16.47
N THR A 181 -21.67 -27.38 -15.32
CA THR A 181 -21.08 -28.72 -15.20
C THR A 181 -21.93 -29.70 -14.39
N VAL A 182 -23.20 -29.38 -14.12
CA VAL A 182 -24.04 -30.19 -13.21
C VAL A 182 -24.42 -31.52 -13.89
N ALA A 183 -23.74 -32.60 -13.50
CA ALA A 183 -24.34 -33.93 -13.49
C ALA A 183 -25.49 -33.93 -12.45
N ALA A 184 -26.52 -34.74 -12.67
CA ALA A 184 -27.78 -34.71 -11.92
C ALA A 184 -27.60 -34.54 -10.39
N PRO A 185 -28.49 -33.79 -9.71
CA PRO A 185 -28.36 -33.48 -8.28
C PRO A 185 -28.44 -34.76 -7.42
N GLY A 186 -27.29 -35.39 -7.16
CA GLY A 186 -27.22 -36.73 -6.57
C GLY A 186 -25.87 -37.16 -6.00
N GLU A 187 -24.75 -36.85 -6.65
CA GLU A 187 -23.54 -37.71 -6.55
C GLU A 187 -22.25 -36.98 -6.10
N HIS A 188 -22.37 -35.83 -5.44
CA HIS A 188 -21.23 -35.15 -4.81
C HIS A 188 -21.20 -35.43 -3.30
N HIS A 189 -20.18 -36.14 -2.85
CA HIS A 189 -19.96 -36.45 -1.44
C HIS A 189 -18.80 -35.61 -0.92
N ILE A 190 -19.08 -34.69 0.01
CA ILE A 190 -18.05 -33.89 0.66
C ILE A 190 -17.96 -34.30 2.13
N ALA A 191 -16.80 -34.82 2.50
CA ALA A 191 -16.44 -35.18 3.86
C ALA A 191 -15.36 -34.22 4.39
N VAL A 192 -15.47 -33.85 5.66
CA VAL A 192 -14.41 -33.15 6.38
C VAL A 192 -14.04 -34.02 7.57
N SER A 193 -12.78 -34.45 7.62
CA SER A 193 -12.23 -35.27 8.69
C SER A 193 -11.17 -34.45 9.44
N LEU A 194 -11.23 -34.51 10.77
CA LEU A 194 -10.28 -33.87 11.67
C LEU A 194 -9.66 -34.92 12.55
N ASP A 195 -8.37 -34.75 12.83
CA ASP A 195 -7.64 -35.63 13.75
C ASP A 195 -8.00 -35.37 15.25
N ARG A 196 -8.77 -34.32 15.53
CA ARG A 196 -9.24 -33.93 16.89
C ARG A 196 -10.63 -33.30 16.87
N ASP A 197 -11.38 -33.43 17.96
CA ASP A 197 -12.73 -32.86 18.15
C ASP A 197 -12.70 -31.31 18.18
N VAL A 198 -12.78 -30.69 17.01
CA VAL A 198 -13.03 -29.24 16.86
C VAL A 198 -14.46 -29.08 16.37
N PRO A 199 -15.32 -28.31 17.05
CA PRO A 199 -16.67 -28.06 16.56
C PRO A 199 -16.58 -27.31 15.22
N MET A 200 -17.18 -27.87 14.17
CA MET A 200 -17.26 -27.27 12.84
C MET A 200 -18.72 -27.07 12.43
N SER A 201 -18.98 -26.06 11.61
CA SER A 201 -20.24 -25.90 10.90
C SER A 201 -20.02 -26.22 9.43
N ILE A 202 -20.71 -27.24 8.93
CA ILE A 202 -20.74 -27.58 7.50
C ILE A 202 -22.02 -26.98 6.92
N LEU A 203 -21.88 -25.95 6.10
CA LEU A 203 -22.98 -25.32 5.37
C LEU A 203 -23.06 -25.95 3.97
N GLY A 204 -24.21 -26.54 3.64
CA GLY A 204 -24.46 -27.24 2.37
C GLY A 204 -24.59 -28.76 2.48
N GLY A 205 -24.42 -29.36 3.67
CA GLY A 205 -24.77 -30.76 3.96
C GLY A 205 -26.16 -30.91 4.58
N GLN A 206 -26.69 -32.14 4.70
CA GLN A 206 -28.01 -32.39 5.32
C GLN A 206 -28.02 -31.94 6.81
N GLU A 207 -28.47 -30.71 7.08
CA GLU A 207 -29.08 -30.37 8.35
C GLU A 207 -30.55 -30.85 8.30
N ASN A 208 -30.93 -31.76 9.20
CA ASN A 208 -32.31 -32.18 9.41
C ASN A 208 -33.05 -32.77 8.20
N GLY A 209 -32.34 -33.49 7.31
CA GLY A 209 -32.98 -34.27 6.24
C GLY A 209 -33.63 -33.43 5.13
N LYS A 210 -33.43 -32.11 5.09
CA LYS A 210 -33.82 -31.27 3.95
C LYS A 210 -32.57 -30.74 3.24
N ARG A 211 -32.44 -31.12 1.97
CA ARG A 211 -31.36 -30.74 1.06
C ARG A 211 -31.51 -29.25 0.73
N VAL A 212 -30.51 -28.44 1.06
CA VAL A 212 -30.46 -27.03 0.66
C VAL A 212 -29.70 -26.95 -0.66
N ASP A 213 -30.37 -26.48 -1.70
CA ASP A 213 -29.80 -26.27 -3.03
C ASP A 213 -28.84 -25.07 -2.96
N GLN A 214 -27.53 -25.34 -2.91
CA GLN A 214 -26.50 -24.30 -2.90
C GLN A 214 -25.46 -24.59 -3.97
N ASP A 215 -25.09 -23.54 -4.70
CA ASP A 215 -24.05 -23.54 -5.73
C ASP A 215 -22.65 -23.89 -5.19
N ASN A 216 -22.46 -23.92 -3.86
CA ASN A 216 -21.18 -24.17 -3.22
C ASN A 216 -21.38 -24.97 -1.93
N TYR A 217 -20.48 -25.90 -1.65
CA TYR A 217 -20.34 -26.52 -0.34
C TYR A 217 -19.27 -25.79 0.46
N THR A 218 -19.59 -25.40 1.69
CA THR A 218 -18.67 -24.61 2.51
C THR A 218 -18.57 -25.20 3.90
N TRP A 219 -17.35 -25.49 4.36
CA TRP A 219 -17.11 -25.71 5.78
C TRP A 219 -16.40 -24.48 6.36
N GLU A 220 -16.82 -24.10 7.54
CA GLU A 220 -16.25 -22.97 8.27
C GLU A 220 -16.00 -23.40 9.70
N GLN A 221 -14.84 -23.02 10.23
CA GLN A 221 -14.62 -23.13 11.66
C GLN A 221 -15.45 -22.04 12.34
N PRO A 222 -16.48 -22.38 13.14
CA PRO A 222 -17.25 -21.37 13.84
C PRO A 222 -16.30 -20.62 14.77
N LEU A 223 -16.10 -19.33 14.49
CA LEU A 223 -15.61 -18.39 15.48
C LEU A 223 -16.55 -18.54 16.68
N ARG A 224 -16.09 -19.17 17.77
CA ARG A 224 -16.94 -19.47 18.94
C ARG A 224 -17.78 -18.24 19.29
N SER A 225 -19.06 -18.32 18.96
CA SER A 225 -20.03 -17.23 19.00
C SER A 225 -20.52 -16.89 20.41
N ASN A 226 -19.95 -17.52 21.44
CA ASN A 226 -20.35 -17.30 22.83
C ASN A 226 -19.58 -16.21 23.57
N GLY A 227 -18.84 -15.32 22.88
CA GLY A 227 -18.41 -14.03 23.45
C GLY A 227 -17.57 -14.05 24.74
N VAL A 228 -17.24 -15.22 25.28
CA VAL A 228 -16.38 -15.41 26.44
C VAL A 228 -15.15 -16.15 25.95
N PRO A 229 -14.12 -15.41 25.48
CA PRO A 229 -12.81 -16.00 25.32
C PRO A 229 -12.31 -16.35 26.73
N GLN A 230 -11.95 -17.62 26.96
CA GLN A 230 -11.08 -17.95 28.09
C GLN A 230 -9.75 -17.24 27.82
N GLY A 231 -9.60 -16.04 28.39
CA GLY A 231 -8.46 -15.16 28.18
C GLY A 231 -8.84 -13.90 27.39
N PHE A 232 -8.27 -12.76 27.77
CA PHE A 232 -8.36 -11.54 26.98
C PHE A 232 -7.82 -11.82 25.56
N SER A 233 -8.69 -11.84 24.55
CA SER A 233 -8.25 -11.77 23.16
C SER A 233 -7.76 -10.35 22.91
N LEU A 234 -6.45 -10.16 22.80
CA LEU A 234 -5.90 -8.94 22.22
C LEU A 234 -6.51 -8.82 20.82
N ARG A 235 -6.97 -7.62 20.46
CA ARG A 235 -7.44 -7.36 19.09
C ARG A 235 -6.36 -7.80 18.09
N PRO A 236 -6.72 -8.39 16.94
CA PRO A 236 -5.74 -8.75 15.92
C PRO A 236 -4.88 -7.53 15.56
N GLY A 237 -3.56 -7.70 15.55
CA GLY A 237 -2.58 -6.62 15.33
C GLY A 237 -1.92 -6.03 16.60
N PHE A 238 -2.25 -6.52 17.80
CA PHE A 238 -1.79 -5.90 19.05
C PHE A 238 -0.62 -6.66 19.69
N SER A 239 0.44 -5.95 20.05
CA SER A 239 1.55 -6.52 20.80
C SER A 239 1.37 -6.28 22.32
N VAL A 240 1.51 -7.35 23.11
CA VAL A 240 1.55 -7.26 24.59
C VAL A 240 2.69 -6.37 25.06
N LEU A 241 3.78 -6.33 24.28
CA LEU A 241 4.93 -5.47 24.52
C LEU A 241 4.54 -3.99 24.46
N ASP A 242 3.73 -3.57 23.49
CA ASP A 242 3.28 -2.19 23.40
C ASP A 242 2.41 -1.80 24.59
N ALA A 243 1.51 -2.68 25.01
CA ALA A 243 0.65 -2.43 26.17
C ALA A 243 1.48 -2.33 27.47
N LEU A 244 2.42 -3.26 27.70
CA LEU A 244 3.32 -3.23 28.87
C LEU A 244 4.28 -2.04 28.82
N THR A 245 4.78 -1.66 27.64
CA THR A 245 5.64 -0.49 27.44
C THR A 245 4.90 0.80 27.73
N ARG A 246 3.67 0.94 27.22
CA ARG A 246 2.79 2.09 27.52
C ARG A 246 2.52 2.21 29.01
N LEU A 247 2.26 1.08 29.66
CA LEU A 247 2.01 1.03 31.09
C LEU A 247 3.25 1.41 31.91
N LEU A 248 4.45 0.95 31.50
CA LEU A 248 5.72 1.36 32.10
C LEU A 248 6.03 2.85 31.89
N GLN A 249 5.69 3.41 30.72
CA GLN A 249 5.87 4.84 30.43
C GLN A 249 4.96 5.73 31.30
N LEU A 250 3.73 5.27 31.57
CA LEU A 250 2.75 5.99 32.40
C LEU A 250 2.98 5.78 33.90
N ALA A 251 3.60 4.67 34.31
CA ALA A 251 3.76 4.29 35.72
C ALA A 251 4.39 5.37 36.62
N PRO A 252 5.47 6.09 36.23
CA PRO A 252 6.07 7.14 37.06
C PRO A 252 5.09 8.29 37.33
N LEU A 253 4.32 8.68 36.33
CA LEU A 253 3.39 9.80 36.41
C LEU A 253 2.17 9.43 37.25
N VAL A 254 1.58 8.25 37.00
CA VAL A 254 0.48 7.71 37.81
C VAL A 254 0.91 7.53 39.27
N THR A 255 2.13 7.05 39.51
CA THR A 255 2.70 6.92 40.88
C THR A 255 2.86 8.29 41.54
N GLY A 256 3.32 9.30 40.81
CA GLY A 256 3.42 10.68 41.32
C GLY A 256 2.06 11.26 41.71
N MET A 257 1.03 11.05 40.88
CA MET A 257 -0.33 11.53 41.15
C MET A 257 -0.97 10.81 42.34
N TYR A 258 -0.74 9.50 42.46
CA TYR A 258 -1.14 8.73 43.63
C TYR A 258 -0.50 9.28 44.92
N LEU A 259 0.81 9.55 44.90
CA LEU A 259 1.54 10.08 46.04
C LEU A 259 1.02 11.46 46.48
N VAL A 260 0.77 12.36 45.52
CA VAL A 260 0.20 13.69 45.81
C VAL A 260 -1.19 13.57 46.43
N THR A 261 -2.03 12.68 45.89
CA THR A 261 -3.37 12.41 46.43
C THR A 261 -3.29 11.83 47.84
N LEU A 262 -2.35 10.90 48.09
CA LEU A 262 -2.15 10.31 49.42
C LEU A 262 -1.60 11.34 50.44
N LEU A 263 -0.65 12.18 50.03
CA LEU A 263 -0.09 13.27 50.83
C LEU A 263 -1.18 14.26 51.26
N SER A 264 -2.11 14.59 50.35
CA SER A 264 -3.24 15.46 50.68
C SER A 264 -4.16 14.90 51.76
N LEU A 265 -4.40 13.58 51.70
CA LEU A 265 -5.24 12.88 52.66
C LEU A 265 -4.55 12.73 54.03
N LEU A 266 -3.23 12.56 54.05
CA LEU A 266 -2.44 12.39 55.28
C LEU A 266 -2.16 13.73 55.98
N THR A 267 -1.80 14.77 55.23
CA THR A 267 -1.49 16.11 55.79
C THR A 267 -2.71 16.81 56.39
N ALA A 268 -3.92 16.42 56.00
CA ALA A 268 -5.15 16.86 56.66
C ALA A 268 -5.26 16.41 58.13
N LYS A 269 -4.43 15.46 58.60
CA LYS A 269 -4.53 14.90 59.96
C LYS A 269 -3.21 14.75 60.71
N ARG A 270 -2.06 14.61 60.04
CA ARG A 270 -0.75 14.41 60.70
C ARG A 270 0.41 14.90 59.84
N LYS A 271 1.51 15.32 60.48
CA LYS A 271 2.81 15.50 59.81
C LYS A 271 3.37 14.11 59.44
N SER A 272 3.38 13.77 58.16
CA SER A 272 3.94 12.50 57.66
C SER A 272 5.47 12.54 57.66
N ASN A 273 6.10 11.43 58.04
CA ASN A 273 7.56 11.31 58.00
C ASN A 273 8.04 10.91 56.59
N ALA A 274 9.20 11.41 56.17
CA ALA A 274 9.74 11.17 54.82
C ALA A 274 9.94 9.67 54.54
N THR A 275 10.33 8.90 55.55
CA THR A 275 10.54 7.45 55.44
C THR A 275 9.24 6.69 55.17
N GLU A 276 8.13 7.13 55.75
CA GLU A 276 6.80 6.53 55.55
C GLU A 276 6.32 6.74 54.10
N LEU A 277 6.60 7.93 53.55
CA LEU A 277 6.28 8.27 52.16
C LEU A 277 7.10 7.45 51.16
N VAL A 278 8.38 7.17 51.48
CA VAL A 278 9.24 6.31 50.65
C VAL A 278 8.72 4.86 50.66
N LEU A 279 8.33 4.34 51.83
CA LEU A 279 7.79 2.99 51.93
C LEU A 279 6.48 2.83 51.11
N LEU A 280 5.56 3.79 51.24
CA LEU A 280 4.31 3.83 50.47
C LEU A 280 4.55 3.93 48.96
N ALA A 281 5.53 4.74 48.53
CA ALA A 281 5.91 4.86 47.13
C ALA A 281 6.46 3.54 46.56
N LEU A 282 7.29 2.84 47.34
CA LEU A 282 7.86 1.54 46.94
C LEU A 282 6.79 0.46 46.84
N VAL A 283 5.87 0.39 47.81
CA VAL A 283 4.75 -0.57 47.80
C VAL A 283 3.81 -0.31 46.63
N PHE A 284 3.52 0.96 46.33
CA PHE A 284 2.71 1.31 45.15
C PHE A 284 3.44 0.98 43.84
N GLY A 285 4.73 1.34 43.75
CA GLY A 285 5.57 1.10 42.58
C GLY A 285 5.85 -0.37 42.30
N TYR A 286 5.72 -1.25 43.30
CA TYR A 286 5.88 -2.70 43.17
C TYR A 286 4.79 -3.38 42.33
N TYR A 287 3.60 -2.77 42.22
CA TYR A 287 2.46 -3.36 41.51
C TYR A 287 2.75 -3.62 40.02
N PHE A 288 3.21 -2.62 39.28
CA PHE A 288 3.44 -2.75 37.83
C PHE A 288 4.56 -3.76 37.47
N PRO A 289 5.71 -3.79 38.17
CA PRO A 289 6.70 -4.86 38.07
C PRO A 289 6.11 -6.24 38.34
N LEU A 290 5.30 -6.37 39.39
CA LEU A 290 4.70 -7.65 39.75
C LEU A 290 3.70 -8.13 38.69
N VAL A 291 2.86 -7.23 38.16
CA VAL A 291 1.97 -7.54 37.02
C VAL A 291 2.78 -8.05 35.84
N THR A 292 3.88 -7.37 35.51
CA THR A 292 4.72 -7.71 34.37
C THR A 292 5.39 -9.09 34.55
N TYR A 293 5.90 -9.36 35.76
CA TYR A 293 6.49 -10.66 36.10
C TYR A 293 5.46 -11.79 36.09
N LEU A 294 4.29 -11.59 36.68
CA LEU A 294 3.23 -12.59 36.74
C LEU A 294 2.64 -12.89 35.36
N CYS A 295 2.53 -11.88 34.49
CA CYS A 295 2.10 -12.08 33.10
C CYS A 295 3.04 -12.99 32.30
N ALA A 296 4.29 -13.19 32.75
CA ALA A 296 5.17 -14.17 32.12
C ALA A 296 4.80 -15.63 32.44
N ARG A 297 3.97 -15.89 33.47
CA ARG A 297 3.67 -17.24 33.99
C ARG A 297 2.17 -17.54 34.09
N TYR A 298 1.31 -16.52 34.15
CA TYR A 298 -0.12 -16.67 34.39
C TYR A 298 -0.96 -15.80 33.43
N PRO A 299 -2.21 -16.20 33.12
CA PRO A 299 -3.18 -15.37 32.39
C PRO A 299 -3.33 -13.96 32.97
N LEU A 300 -3.52 -12.96 32.11
CA LEU A 300 -3.57 -11.54 32.50
C LEU A 300 -4.56 -11.23 33.66
N PRO A 301 -5.81 -11.73 33.68
CA PRO A 301 -6.72 -11.45 34.79
C PRO A 301 -6.22 -11.99 36.14
N GLN A 302 -5.60 -13.17 36.13
CA GLN A 302 -5.02 -13.76 37.33
C GLN A 302 -3.80 -12.97 37.79
N SER A 303 -2.94 -12.56 36.87
CA SER A 303 -1.77 -11.72 37.14
C SER A 303 -2.15 -10.37 37.76
N ILE A 304 -3.14 -9.68 37.20
CA ILE A 304 -3.68 -8.42 37.75
C ILE A 304 -4.30 -8.67 39.13
N GLY A 305 -5.10 -9.72 39.29
CA GLY A 305 -5.74 -10.06 40.56
C GLY A 305 -4.73 -10.32 41.67
N ILE A 306 -3.72 -11.16 41.41
CA ILE A 306 -2.67 -11.48 42.38
C ILE A 306 -1.84 -10.23 42.71
N ALA A 307 -1.45 -9.45 41.70
CA ALA A 307 -0.67 -8.23 41.93
C ALA A 307 -1.45 -7.20 42.74
N PHE A 308 -2.75 -7.03 42.46
CA PHE A 308 -3.62 -6.13 43.20
C PHE A 308 -3.83 -6.59 44.65
N ILE A 309 -4.07 -7.88 44.88
CA ILE A 309 -4.23 -8.41 46.24
C ILE A 309 -2.94 -8.22 47.04
N ALA A 310 -1.78 -8.50 46.44
CA ALA A 310 -0.48 -8.33 47.10
C ALA A 310 -0.19 -6.85 47.45
N SER A 311 -0.40 -5.92 46.51
CA SER A 311 -0.21 -4.49 46.77
C SER A 311 -1.22 -3.95 47.78
N ALA A 312 -2.49 -4.36 47.66
CA ALA A 312 -3.55 -3.96 48.57
C ALA A 312 -3.33 -4.47 49.99
N ALA A 313 -2.90 -5.72 50.16
CA ALA A 313 -2.63 -6.27 51.48
C ALA A 313 -1.56 -5.46 52.23
N ILE A 314 -0.45 -5.12 51.56
CA ILE A 314 0.64 -4.36 52.16
C ILE A 314 0.19 -2.91 52.44
N MET A 315 -0.46 -2.27 51.47
CA MET A 315 -0.88 -0.88 51.56
C MET A 315 -1.98 -0.67 52.62
N LEU A 316 -3.02 -1.50 52.62
CA LEU A 316 -4.15 -1.39 53.54
C LEU A 316 -3.74 -1.75 54.97
N ASN A 317 -2.83 -2.70 55.16
CA ASN A 317 -2.30 -3.02 56.49
C ASN A 317 -1.52 -1.82 57.07
N TYR A 318 -0.76 -1.13 56.23
CA TYR A 318 -0.04 0.08 56.62
C TYR A 318 -0.98 1.27 56.90
N LEU A 319 -1.97 1.52 56.03
CA LEU A 319 -2.99 2.55 56.21
C LEU A 319 -3.89 2.30 57.45
N ARG A 320 -4.17 1.03 57.77
CA ARG A 320 -4.90 0.62 58.97
C ARG A 320 -4.17 1.08 60.24
N PHE A 321 -2.85 0.93 60.27
CA PHE A 321 -2.02 1.37 61.39
C PHE A 321 -2.03 2.90 61.56
N LEU A 322 -2.11 3.65 60.46
CA LEU A 322 -2.01 5.11 60.47
C LEU A 322 -3.34 5.85 60.69
N VAL A 323 -4.46 5.36 60.14
CA VAL A 323 -5.73 6.14 60.03
C VAL A 323 -6.92 5.46 60.74
N GLY A 324 -6.77 4.22 61.19
CA GLY A 324 -7.82 3.46 61.87
C GLY A 324 -8.69 2.62 60.93
N ASN A 325 -9.36 1.59 61.48
CA ASN A 325 -9.70 0.36 60.75
C ASN A 325 -10.80 0.49 59.66
N ARG A 326 -11.88 1.26 59.88
CA ARG A 326 -13.02 1.28 58.94
C ARG A 326 -12.87 2.25 57.76
N ARG A 327 -12.30 3.44 57.99
CA ARG A 327 -12.18 4.46 56.93
C ARG A 327 -10.96 4.23 56.04
N SER A 328 -9.89 3.63 56.58
CA SER A 328 -8.67 3.29 55.82
C SER A 328 -8.92 2.26 54.73
N VAL A 329 -9.72 1.23 55.03
CA VAL A 329 -10.05 0.18 54.06
C VAL A 329 -10.80 0.74 52.86
N ILE A 330 -11.87 1.52 53.09
CA ILE A 330 -12.70 2.05 51.99
C ILE A 330 -11.90 3.02 51.11
N HIS A 331 -11.20 4.00 51.71
CA HIS A 331 -10.47 5.01 50.94
C HIS A 331 -9.21 4.43 50.29
N GLY A 332 -8.53 3.50 50.97
CA GLY A 332 -7.35 2.84 50.43
C GLY A 332 -7.69 1.95 49.23
N LEU A 333 -8.77 1.18 49.30
CA LEU A 333 -9.20 0.27 48.23
C LEU A 333 -9.70 1.06 47.01
N LEU A 334 -10.43 2.17 47.24
CA LEU A 334 -10.83 3.10 46.18
C LEU A 334 -9.62 3.70 45.44
N LEU A 335 -8.61 4.17 46.18
CA LEU A 335 -7.40 4.74 45.57
C LEU A 335 -6.59 3.70 44.80
N LEU A 336 -6.50 2.47 45.29
CA LEU A 336 -5.83 1.38 44.60
C LEU A 336 -6.55 1.00 43.30
N LEU A 337 -7.88 0.91 43.32
CA LEU A 337 -8.67 0.67 42.11
C LEU A 337 -8.44 1.79 41.08
N LEU A 338 -8.53 3.05 41.53
CA LEU A 338 -8.41 4.21 40.65
C LEU A 338 -7.00 4.36 40.04
N PHE A 339 -5.94 4.18 40.84
CA PHE A 339 -4.57 4.45 40.41
C PHE A 339 -3.77 3.22 39.99
N GLN A 340 -4.20 1.98 40.30
CA GLN A 340 -3.51 0.76 39.85
C GLN A 340 -4.32 -0.01 38.80
N VAL A 341 -5.59 -0.31 39.07
CA VAL A 341 -6.39 -1.17 38.18
C VAL A 341 -6.85 -0.41 36.94
N THR A 342 -7.41 0.78 37.09
CA THR A 342 -7.92 1.59 35.97
C THR A 342 -6.84 1.88 34.91
N PRO A 343 -5.62 2.36 35.25
CA PRO A 343 -4.59 2.62 34.25
C PRO A 343 -4.10 1.34 33.58
N THR A 344 -4.11 0.21 34.31
CA THR A 344 -3.74 -1.10 33.76
C THR A 344 -4.76 -1.53 32.72
N VAL A 345 -6.05 -1.55 33.06
CA VAL A 345 -7.12 -1.96 32.13
C VAL A 345 -7.17 -1.05 30.90
N LEU A 346 -7.01 0.26 31.10
CA LEU A 346 -7.06 1.23 30.00
C LEU A 346 -5.83 1.15 29.08
N ALA A 347 -4.65 0.82 29.60
CA ALA A 347 -3.46 0.57 28.79
C ALA A 347 -3.65 -0.63 27.84
N PHE A 348 -4.38 -1.67 28.29
CA PHE A 348 -4.73 -2.82 27.45
C PHE A 348 -5.90 -2.55 26.48
N GLN A 349 -6.72 -1.52 26.72
CA GLN A 349 -7.86 -1.14 25.86
C GLN A 349 -7.55 -0.02 24.84
N GLN A 350 -6.31 0.47 24.76
CA GLN A 350 -5.88 1.55 23.84
C GLN A 350 -6.66 2.86 23.97
N TRP A 351 -7.18 3.17 25.17
CA TRP A 351 -7.77 4.49 25.38
C TRP A 351 -6.74 5.60 25.23
N GLU A 352 -7.19 6.78 24.80
CA GLU A 352 -6.34 7.95 24.66
C GLU A 352 -5.64 8.24 25.98
N ARG A 353 -4.30 8.27 25.94
CA ARG A 353 -3.45 8.54 27.13
C ARG A 353 -3.86 9.84 27.81
N GLY A 354 -4.28 10.83 27.01
CA GLY A 354 -4.77 12.12 27.49
C GLY A 354 -5.97 11.98 28.42
N LEU A 355 -6.93 11.11 28.11
CA LEU A 355 -8.17 10.96 28.89
C LEU A 355 -7.91 10.29 30.25
N VAL A 356 -7.05 9.27 30.29
CA VAL A 356 -6.64 8.62 31.56
C VAL A 356 -5.93 9.61 32.48
N LEU A 357 -4.98 10.38 31.92
CA LEU A 357 -4.24 11.38 32.67
C LEU A 357 -5.11 12.56 33.09
N LEU A 358 -6.11 12.92 32.31
CA LEU A 358 -7.07 13.98 32.63
C LEU A 358 -7.98 13.57 33.79
N ILE A 359 -8.51 12.34 33.81
CA ILE A 359 -9.34 11.85 34.92
C ILE A 359 -8.53 11.75 36.21
N LEU A 360 -7.37 11.08 36.17
CA LEU A 360 -6.51 10.96 37.34
C LEU A 360 -5.98 12.33 37.78
N GLY A 361 -5.75 13.23 36.82
CA GLY A 361 -5.23 14.58 37.04
C GLY A 361 -6.24 15.47 37.70
N GLY A 362 -7.50 15.41 37.27
CA GLY A 362 -8.61 16.08 37.95
C GLY A 362 -8.74 15.65 39.40
N VAL A 363 -8.64 14.35 39.69
CA VAL A 363 -8.69 13.81 41.06
C VAL A 363 -7.51 14.31 41.90
N ALA A 364 -6.29 14.26 41.36
CA ALA A 364 -5.10 14.77 42.05
C ALA A 364 -5.18 16.29 42.29
N LEU A 365 -5.67 17.06 41.31
CA LEU A 365 -5.84 18.52 41.40
C LEU A 365 -6.87 18.90 42.47
N LEU A 366 -8.02 18.23 42.50
CA LEU A 366 -9.03 18.39 43.56
C LEU A 366 -8.44 18.15 44.96
N ALA A 367 -7.56 17.15 45.07
CA ALA A 367 -6.87 16.84 46.31
C ALA A 367 -5.90 17.96 46.74
N ILE A 368 -5.16 18.55 45.79
CA ILE A 368 -4.27 19.71 46.03
C ILE A 368 -5.08 20.96 46.42
N VAL A 369 -6.18 21.24 45.72
CA VAL A 369 -7.07 22.38 46.02
C VAL A 369 -7.63 22.28 47.44
N ASN A 370 -8.00 21.07 47.87
CA ASN A 370 -8.42 20.81 49.25
C ASN A 370 -7.28 21.05 50.28
N MET A 371 -6.02 20.72 49.94
CA MET A 371 -4.89 21.07 50.81
C MET A 371 -4.67 22.58 50.92
N GLN A 372 -4.77 23.29 49.80
CA GLN A 372 -4.57 24.73 49.76
C GLN A 372 -5.67 25.46 50.51
N THR A 373 -6.94 25.08 50.33
CA THR A 373 -8.06 25.65 51.09
C THR A 373 -8.00 25.32 52.58
N ALA A 374 -7.48 24.15 52.98
CA ALA A 374 -7.24 23.83 54.39
C ALA A 374 -6.12 24.68 55.02
N ARG A 375 -5.04 24.98 54.27
CA ARG A 375 -3.97 25.90 54.72
C ARG A 375 -4.39 27.37 54.70
N LEU A 376 -5.20 27.77 53.73
CA LEU A 376 -5.74 29.12 53.57
C LEU A 376 -6.77 29.47 54.67
N LYS A 377 -7.43 28.48 55.29
CA LYS A 377 -8.21 28.72 56.52
C LYS A 377 -7.35 29.07 57.75
N GLN A 378 -6.04 28.78 57.73
CA GLN A 378 -5.10 29.13 58.81
C GLN A 378 -4.33 30.44 58.57
N SER A 379 -4.28 30.94 57.34
CA SER A 379 -3.70 32.24 57.02
C SER A 379 -4.78 33.13 56.40
N GLY A 380 -5.26 34.12 57.15
CA GLY A 380 -6.43 34.96 56.84
C GLY A 380 -6.43 35.74 55.50
N PRO A 381 -7.24 36.81 55.39
CA PRO A 381 -7.94 37.23 54.16
C PRO A 381 -7.10 37.82 53.02
N ALA A 382 -5.77 37.71 53.05
CA ALA A 382 -4.89 38.23 52.01
C ALA A 382 -4.90 37.40 50.71
N ALA A 383 -5.20 36.09 50.79
CA ALA A 383 -5.19 35.21 49.62
C ALA A 383 -6.41 35.37 48.69
N ALA A 384 -7.55 35.82 49.23
CA ALA A 384 -8.73 36.12 48.43
C ALA A 384 -8.51 37.37 47.56
N ALA A 385 -7.75 38.36 48.06
CA ALA A 385 -7.41 39.56 47.30
C ALA A 385 -6.40 39.29 46.18
N LEU A 386 -5.47 38.35 46.37
CA LEU A 386 -4.44 38.01 45.39
C LEU A 386 -4.99 37.17 44.23
N LEU A 387 -6.00 36.33 44.47
CA LEU A 387 -6.72 35.59 43.43
C LEU A 387 -7.71 36.47 42.64
N LEU A 388 -8.29 37.50 43.26
CA LEU A 388 -9.08 38.52 42.57
C LEU A 388 -8.22 39.49 41.74
N GLY A 389 -6.98 39.76 42.17
CA GLY A 389 -6.03 40.59 41.42
C GLY A 389 -5.38 39.91 40.20
N LEU A 390 -5.31 38.58 40.17
CA LEU A 390 -4.74 37.83 39.04
C LEU A 390 -5.76 37.52 37.92
N MET A 391 -7.06 37.71 38.17
CA MET A 391 -8.12 37.51 37.18
C MET A 391 -8.45 38.77 36.36
N THR A 392 -7.81 39.92 36.64
CA THR A 392 -8.04 41.19 35.94
C THR A 392 -6.87 41.67 35.07
N MET A 393 -5.79 40.89 34.92
CA MET A 393 -4.69 41.22 34.01
C MET A 393 -4.77 40.42 32.71
N GLN A 394 -5.38 41.02 31.68
CA GLN A 394 -5.16 40.64 30.29
C GLN A 394 -3.75 41.11 29.85
N PRO A 395 -2.99 40.34 29.06
CA PRO A 395 -1.85 40.88 28.35
C PRO A 395 -2.29 41.36 26.97
N GLU A 396 -2.27 42.68 26.79
CA GLU A 396 -2.14 43.34 25.48
C GLU A 396 -0.77 43.04 24.86
N SER A 397 -0.78 43.02 23.54
CA SER A 397 0.33 42.81 22.63
C SER A 397 1.44 43.87 22.77
N GLN A 398 2.70 43.47 22.63
CA GLN A 398 3.69 44.19 21.80
C GLN A 398 5.00 43.41 21.61
N ALA A 399 5.59 43.66 20.45
CA ALA A 399 6.76 43.02 19.88
C ALA A 399 8.07 43.76 20.24
N ALA A 400 9.18 43.02 20.27
CA ALA A 400 10.56 43.51 20.05
C ALA A 400 11.45 42.28 19.74
N SER A 401 11.79 42.02 18.47
CA SER A 401 13.03 42.44 17.78
C SER A 401 14.30 41.67 18.18
N ILE A 402 14.70 40.70 17.35
CA ILE A 402 16.11 40.38 17.10
C ILE A 402 16.32 40.39 15.58
N GLN A 403 16.91 41.48 15.10
CA GLN A 403 17.58 41.57 13.80
C GLN A 403 18.92 40.85 13.88
N ASN A 404 19.22 39.97 12.91
CA ASN A 404 20.36 40.11 11.98
C ASN A 404 20.68 38.78 11.26
N SER A 405 20.42 38.73 9.96
CA SER A 405 21.47 38.50 8.96
C SER A 405 21.02 39.09 7.62
N LYS A 406 21.90 39.89 7.02
CA LYS A 406 21.68 40.66 5.79
C LYS A 406 21.68 39.71 4.57
N GLY A 407 20.69 39.84 3.70
CA GLY A 407 20.67 39.28 2.35
C GLY A 407 19.74 40.14 1.48
N GLN A 408 20.23 40.58 0.32
CA GLN A 408 19.65 41.61 -0.55
C GLN A 408 18.16 41.38 -0.91
N THR A 409 17.35 42.45 -0.85
CA THR A 409 15.93 42.46 -1.19
C THR A 409 15.67 42.83 -2.65
N TRP A 410 14.58 42.24 -3.19
CA TRP A 410 14.00 42.35 -4.53
C TRP A 410 13.87 43.79 -5.11
N GLU A 411 13.81 44.81 -4.27
CA GLU A 411 13.68 46.22 -4.66
C GLU A 411 14.85 46.71 -5.54
N THR A 412 16.04 46.10 -5.39
CA THR A 412 17.23 46.46 -6.20
C THR A 412 17.17 45.94 -7.64
N LEU A 413 16.38 44.90 -7.93
CA LEU A 413 16.19 44.38 -9.30
C LEU A 413 15.10 45.14 -10.07
N TRP A 414 14.10 45.68 -9.37
CA TRP A 414 12.99 46.41 -10.00
C TRP A 414 13.40 47.77 -10.60
N GLN A 415 14.40 48.45 -10.01
CA GLN A 415 14.86 49.76 -10.51
C GLN A 415 15.71 49.67 -11.78
N ALA A 416 16.21 48.50 -12.17
CA ALA A 416 17.10 48.35 -13.32
C ALA A 416 16.38 48.15 -14.67
N THR A 417 15.06 47.93 -14.68
CA THR A 417 14.31 47.51 -15.89
C THR A 417 13.31 48.53 -16.44
N GLN A 418 13.31 49.78 -15.96
CA GLN A 418 12.41 50.82 -16.50
C GLN A 418 13.19 51.95 -17.20
N THR A 419 13.44 51.77 -18.49
CA THR A 419 13.59 52.88 -19.45
C THR A 419 12.37 52.87 -20.38
N PRO A 420 11.53 53.91 -20.39
CA PRO A 420 10.35 53.97 -21.25
C PRO A 420 10.68 54.62 -22.60
N THR A 421 10.18 54.04 -23.69
CA THR A 421 9.97 54.73 -24.97
C THR A 421 8.49 55.05 -25.11
N SER A 422 8.21 56.33 -25.42
CA SER A 422 6.91 57.01 -25.59
C SER A 422 6.13 56.55 -26.85
N PRO A 423 4.88 57.02 -27.10
CA PRO A 423 3.79 56.19 -27.61
C PRO A 423 3.32 56.58 -29.04
N ALA A 424 2.48 55.72 -29.63
CA ALA A 424 1.51 56.07 -30.68
C ALA A 424 0.19 55.37 -30.26
N GLU A 425 -0.84 56.09 -29.84
CA GLU A 425 -1.76 56.93 -30.62
C GLU A 425 -2.64 56.07 -31.54
N ASP A 426 -3.78 55.62 -30.98
CA ASP A 426 -5.11 55.58 -31.63
C ASP A 426 -6.08 54.74 -30.78
N ALA A 427 -7.04 55.41 -30.12
CA ALA A 427 -8.22 54.77 -29.54
C ALA A 427 -9.46 55.64 -29.84
N PRO A 428 -10.53 55.06 -30.43
CA PRO A 428 -11.76 55.80 -30.71
C PRO A 428 -12.62 55.99 -29.45
N LYS A 429 -13.40 57.08 -29.45
CA LYS A 429 -14.26 57.55 -28.35
C LYS A 429 -15.48 56.62 -28.09
N PRO A 430 -15.97 56.55 -26.84
CA PRO A 430 -17.05 55.66 -26.44
C PRO A 430 -18.43 56.28 -26.72
N GLY A 431 -19.28 55.52 -27.39
CA GLY A 431 -20.66 55.94 -27.64
C GLY A 431 -21.45 54.84 -28.33
N ASP A 432 -21.80 53.80 -27.58
CA ASP A 432 -23.06 53.05 -27.74
C ASP A 432 -23.30 52.20 -26.50
N LYS A 433 -24.49 52.33 -25.90
CA LYS A 433 -24.95 51.52 -24.76
C LYS A 433 -25.41 50.15 -25.29
N PRO A 434 -24.87 49.02 -24.82
CA PRO A 434 -25.44 47.72 -25.09
C PRO A 434 -26.55 47.37 -24.09
N ASP A 435 -27.50 46.60 -24.60
CA ASP A 435 -28.68 46.02 -23.96
C ASP A 435 -28.35 45.24 -22.65
N PRO A 436 -29.07 45.47 -21.53
CA PRO A 436 -28.78 44.82 -20.23
C PRO A 436 -29.33 43.39 -20.08
N SER A 437 -29.45 42.60 -21.15
CA SER A 437 -30.08 41.26 -21.09
C SER A 437 -29.20 40.07 -21.52
N SER A 438 -27.88 40.23 -21.59
CA SER A 438 -26.96 39.09 -21.82
C SER A 438 -25.62 39.19 -21.06
N GLU A 439 -25.63 39.60 -19.80
CA GLU A 439 -24.42 39.62 -18.96
C GLU A 439 -24.20 38.24 -18.30
N VAL A 440 -23.74 37.26 -19.07
CA VAL A 440 -22.99 36.15 -18.49
C VAL A 440 -21.60 36.69 -18.20
N VAL A 441 -21.37 37.14 -16.97
CA VAL A 441 -20.04 37.51 -16.48
C VAL A 441 -19.17 36.25 -16.54
N GLY A 442 -18.50 36.04 -17.69
CA GLY A 442 -17.52 34.99 -17.85
C GLY A 442 -16.30 35.34 -17.00
N GLU A 443 -16.11 34.65 -15.88
CA GLU A 443 -14.88 34.76 -15.10
C GLU A 443 -13.68 34.47 -16.02
N ARG A 444 -12.71 35.39 -16.04
CA ARG A 444 -11.43 35.14 -16.70
C ARG A 444 -10.79 33.92 -16.07
N ARG A 445 -10.55 32.88 -16.89
CA ARG A 445 -9.91 31.66 -16.44
C ARG A 445 -8.53 31.56 -17.08
N LEU A 446 -7.51 31.41 -16.25
CA LEU A 446 -6.18 31.02 -16.70
C LEU A 446 -6.22 29.51 -16.97
N ILE A 447 -6.12 29.13 -18.24
CA ILE A 447 -5.93 27.75 -18.66
C ILE A 447 -4.43 27.54 -18.82
N THR A 448 -3.95 26.43 -18.30
CA THR A 448 -2.54 26.09 -18.38
C THR A 448 -2.40 24.66 -18.88
N SER A 449 -1.43 24.47 -19.77
CA SER A 449 -1.04 23.16 -20.29
C SER A 449 -0.14 22.41 -19.30
N LEU A 450 0.20 21.17 -19.62
CA LEU A 450 1.12 20.34 -18.83
C LEU A 450 2.44 21.09 -18.54
N ALA A 451 2.76 21.29 -17.27
CA ALA A 451 4.01 21.93 -16.88
C ALA A 451 5.18 20.95 -16.97
N THR A 452 6.31 21.41 -17.50
CA THR A 452 7.57 20.67 -17.46
C THR A 452 8.46 21.28 -16.38
N TYR A 453 8.90 20.45 -15.45
CA TYR A 453 9.83 20.85 -14.39
C TYR A 453 11.18 20.18 -14.60
N GLU A 454 12.25 20.96 -14.62
CA GLU A 454 13.63 20.48 -14.60
C GLU A 454 14.27 20.86 -13.27
N MET A 455 14.76 19.87 -12.55
CA MET A 455 15.27 20.06 -11.19
C MET A 455 16.70 19.59 -11.03
N THR A 456 17.48 20.36 -10.29
CA THR A 456 18.87 19.99 -9.94
C THR A 456 19.06 20.10 -8.44
N LEU A 457 19.47 18.98 -7.81
CA LEU A 457 19.70 18.93 -6.37
C LEU A 457 21.06 19.54 -6.01
N GLY A 458 21.04 20.73 -5.40
CA GLY A 458 22.21 21.40 -4.87
C GLY A 458 22.57 20.97 -3.43
N LYS A 459 23.59 21.61 -2.85
CA LYS A 459 24.05 21.33 -1.47
C LYS A 459 23.09 21.86 -0.40
N SER A 460 22.49 23.03 -0.64
CA SER A 460 21.66 23.75 0.35
C SER A 460 20.27 24.11 -0.17
N TYR A 461 20.05 24.00 -1.47
CA TYR A 461 18.79 24.29 -2.14
C TYR A 461 18.57 23.33 -3.30
N LEU A 462 17.32 23.11 -3.63
CA LEU A 462 16.88 22.48 -4.88
C LEU A 462 16.57 23.58 -5.88
N GLU A 463 17.24 23.57 -7.03
CA GLU A 463 16.92 24.47 -8.14
C GLU A 463 15.87 23.83 -9.03
N SER A 464 14.86 24.59 -9.43
CA SER A 464 13.77 24.13 -10.29
C SER A 464 13.49 25.18 -11.37
N THR A 465 13.45 24.73 -12.62
CA THR A 465 12.97 25.49 -13.77
C THR A 465 11.65 24.89 -14.20
N VAL A 466 10.58 25.67 -14.16
CA VAL A 466 9.25 25.27 -14.62
C VAL A 466 8.88 26.02 -15.89
N GLN A 467 8.27 25.32 -16.84
CA GLN A 467 7.76 25.89 -18.07
C GLN A 467 6.36 25.34 -18.36
N ALA A 468 5.41 26.24 -18.66
CA ALA A 468 4.05 25.87 -19.03
C ALA A 468 3.51 26.84 -20.10
N SER A 469 2.77 26.32 -21.09
CA SER A 469 1.98 27.17 -21.98
C SER A 469 0.71 27.60 -21.24
N VAL A 470 0.37 28.87 -21.37
CA VAL A 470 -0.73 29.53 -20.66
C VAL A 470 -1.65 30.23 -21.65
N GLU A 471 -2.95 30.16 -21.40
CA GLU A 471 -4.00 30.81 -22.17
C GLU A 471 -4.93 31.55 -21.20
N VAL A 472 -5.17 32.83 -21.45
CA VAL A 472 -6.13 33.64 -20.69
C VAL A 472 -7.36 33.85 -21.55
N LEU A 473 -8.51 33.37 -21.07
CA LEU A 473 -9.81 33.59 -21.70
C LEU A 473 -10.52 34.79 -21.06
N GLY A 474 -10.93 35.79 -21.85
CA GLY A 474 -11.82 36.90 -21.43
C GLY A 474 -11.17 38.30 -21.34
N GLU A 475 -11.98 39.34 -21.14
CA GLU A 475 -11.57 40.76 -21.22
C GLU A 475 -11.50 41.54 -19.88
N SER A 476 -11.96 40.96 -18.76
CA SER A 476 -12.02 41.64 -17.44
C SER A 476 -10.79 41.39 -16.53
N LEU A 477 -10.26 42.43 -15.87
CA LEU A 477 -9.13 42.29 -14.93
C LEU A 477 -9.45 41.30 -13.80
N SER A 478 -8.58 40.30 -13.60
CA SER A 478 -8.71 39.29 -12.55
C SER A 478 -7.34 38.85 -12.06
N THR A 479 -7.29 38.33 -10.83
CA THR A 479 -6.07 37.79 -10.22
C THR A 479 -6.17 36.28 -10.11
N CYS A 480 -5.05 35.59 -10.30
CA CYS A 480 -4.96 34.14 -10.22
C CYS A 480 -3.72 33.76 -9.42
N GLU A 481 -3.88 33.04 -8.32
CA GLU A 481 -2.75 32.46 -7.58
C GLU A 481 -2.23 31.25 -8.35
N VAL A 482 -1.01 31.36 -8.89
CA VAL A 482 -0.43 30.35 -9.78
C VAL A 482 0.54 29.44 -9.03
N MET A 483 1.18 29.89 -7.96
CA MET A 483 2.09 29.06 -7.16
C MET A 483 2.00 29.43 -5.68
N PRO A 484 1.88 28.46 -4.77
CA PRO A 484 1.92 28.74 -3.33
C PRO A 484 3.33 29.15 -2.90
N GLY A 485 3.45 29.75 -1.71
CA GLY A 485 4.73 30.20 -1.16
C GLY A 485 5.72 29.10 -0.81
N GLY A 486 6.90 29.53 -0.35
CA GLY A 486 7.97 28.63 0.09
C GLY A 486 9.11 28.46 -0.92
N ALA A 487 9.06 29.17 -2.05
CA ALA A 487 10.13 29.21 -3.05
C ALA A 487 10.72 30.62 -3.20
N TYR A 488 12.03 30.67 -3.46
CA TYR A 488 12.75 31.88 -3.87
C TYR A 488 12.80 31.94 -5.39
N ILE A 489 11.97 32.78 -6.02
CA ILE A 489 11.96 32.94 -7.47
C ILE A 489 13.20 33.73 -7.89
N SER A 490 14.10 33.10 -8.66
CA SER A 490 15.32 33.72 -9.16
C SER A 490 15.13 34.38 -10.53
N ARG A 491 14.27 33.81 -11.38
CA ARG A 491 13.95 34.34 -12.71
C ARG A 491 12.49 34.08 -13.04
N MET A 492 11.86 35.03 -13.71
CA MET A 492 10.48 34.93 -14.14
C MET A 492 10.36 35.53 -15.54
N ASP A 493 9.91 34.71 -16.48
CA ASP A 493 9.58 35.11 -17.85
C ASP A 493 8.08 34.92 -18.05
N LEU A 494 7.38 36.02 -18.27
CA LEU A 494 5.93 36.07 -18.37
C LEU A 494 5.52 36.73 -19.69
N PRO A 495 4.48 36.22 -20.36
CA PRO A 495 3.92 36.89 -21.52
C PRO A 495 3.30 38.24 -21.11
N LYS A 496 3.27 39.21 -22.03
CA LYS A 496 2.86 40.61 -21.79
C LYS A 496 1.48 40.78 -21.13
N PHE A 497 0.60 39.79 -21.30
CA PHE A 497 -0.76 39.77 -20.75
C PHE A 497 -0.84 39.24 -19.30
N LEU A 498 0.29 38.81 -18.71
CA LEU A 498 0.42 38.42 -17.32
C LEU A 498 1.36 39.39 -16.59
N ARG A 499 0.94 39.89 -15.43
CA ARG A 499 1.80 40.71 -14.56
C ARG A 499 1.88 40.10 -13.17
N PRO A 500 3.06 39.96 -12.56
CA PRO A 500 3.17 39.45 -11.21
C PRO A 500 2.64 40.49 -10.22
N LEU A 501 1.82 40.04 -9.26
CA LEU A 501 1.39 40.83 -8.12
C LEU A 501 2.30 40.54 -6.93
N PRO A 502 2.82 41.56 -6.23
CA PRO A 502 3.70 41.38 -5.09
C PRO A 502 2.88 40.95 -3.86
N GLU A 503 2.62 39.65 -3.73
CA GLU A 503 2.11 39.06 -2.49
C GLU A 503 3.24 38.37 -1.72
N LYS A 504 3.25 38.55 -0.40
CA LYS A 504 4.38 38.13 0.46
C LYS A 504 4.58 36.60 0.55
N LYS A 505 3.61 35.80 0.10
CA LYS A 505 3.55 34.35 0.39
C LYS A 505 3.08 33.48 -0.77
N SER A 506 2.89 34.02 -1.97
CA SER A 506 2.39 33.28 -3.14
C SER A 506 2.75 34.06 -4.41
N LEU A 507 2.85 33.35 -5.53
CA LEU A 507 2.93 33.98 -6.84
C LEU A 507 1.51 34.14 -7.38
N THR A 508 0.99 35.36 -7.24
CA THR A 508 -0.30 35.75 -7.82
C THR A 508 -0.04 36.54 -9.10
N LEU A 509 -0.73 36.20 -10.19
CA LEU A 509 -0.64 36.89 -11.46
C LEU A 509 -1.92 37.70 -11.71
N LEU A 510 -1.75 38.95 -12.13
CA LEU A 510 -2.80 39.79 -12.70
C LEU A 510 -2.94 39.48 -14.19
N LEU A 511 -4.13 39.07 -14.60
CA LEU A 511 -4.49 38.82 -15.99
C LEU A 511 -4.91 40.15 -16.61
N THR A 512 -4.11 40.72 -17.52
CA THR A 512 -4.37 42.06 -18.10
C THR A 512 -5.14 42.00 -19.41
N ALA A 513 -4.85 41.01 -20.27
CA ALA A 513 -5.51 40.81 -21.57
C ALA A 513 -5.73 39.31 -21.86
N ALA A 514 -6.62 38.99 -22.79
CA ALA A 514 -6.70 37.65 -23.36
C ALA A 514 -5.45 37.38 -24.22
N GLY A 515 -4.97 36.14 -24.23
CA GLY A 515 -3.80 35.77 -25.01
C GLY A 515 -3.23 34.40 -24.66
N THR A 516 -2.42 33.88 -25.56
CA THR A 516 -1.65 32.64 -25.39
C THR A 516 -0.17 32.96 -25.32
N GLY A 517 0.55 32.24 -24.45
CA GLY A 517 1.96 32.51 -24.21
C GLY A 517 2.63 31.40 -23.41
N ARG A 518 3.89 31.61 -23.06
CA ARG A 518 4.68 30.66 -22.25
C ARG A 518 5.09 31.34 -20.96
N LEU A 519 4.80 30.70 -19.85
CA LEU A 519 5.29 31.05 -18.53
C LEU A 519 6.51 30.20 -18.22
N ALA A 520 7.62 30.85 -17.84
CA ALA A 520 8.81 30.16 -17.35
C ALA A 520 9.27 30.78 -16.02
N LEU A 521 9.51 29.94 -15.02
CA LEU A 521 10.00 30.38 -13.70
C LEU A 521 11.21 29.54 -13.31
N ASP A 522 12.28 30.21 -12.89
CA ASP A 522 13.37 29.58 -12.17
C ASP A 522 13.24 29.93 -10.70
N TYR A 523 13.25 28.93 -9.83
CA TYR A 523 13.13 29.12 -8.40
C TYR A 523 13.95 28.13 -7.59
N ARG A 524 14.26 28.51 -6.35
CA ARG A 524 15.03 27.72 -5.40
C ARG A 524 14.20 27.39 -4.18
N CYS A 525 14.25 26.13 -3.76
CA CYS A 525 13.60 25.66 -2.53
C CYS A 525 14.67 25.29 -1.50
N PRO A 526 14.57 25.75 -0.24
CA PRO A 526 15.53 25.42 0.79
C PRO A 526 15.48 23.92 1.14
N ILE A 527 16.63 23.36 1.49
CA ILE A 527 16.71 21.98 2.01
C ILE A 527 16.67 22.06 3.55
N GLU A 528 15.67 21.44 4.14
CA GLU A 528 15.49 21.31 5.58
C GLU A 528 16.22 20.07 6.09
N LYS A 529 16.80 20.15 7.29
CA LYS A 529 17.42 19.02 7.98
C LYS A 529 16.58 18.64 9.18
N LEU A 530 16.08 17.41 9.19
CA LEU A 530 15.31 16.83 10.30
C LEU A 530 16.06 15.63 10.84
N GLY A 531 16.98 15.86 11.79
CA GLY A 531 17.92 14.84 12.26
C GLY A 531 18.96 14.51 11.18
N GLU A 532 19.12 13.21 10.88
CA GLU A 532 19.97 12.75 9.77
C GLU A 532 19.30 12.90 8.39
N ALA A 533 17.96 12.86 8.37
CA ALA A 533 17.18 13.01 7.15
C ALA A 533 17.19 14.46 6.65
N ARG A 534 17.21 14.61 5.33
CA ARG A 534 17.00 15.88 4.64
C ARG A 534 15.70 15.84 3.88
N SER A 535 15.01 16.96 3.81
CA SER A 535 13.77 17.13 3.08
C SER A 535 13.78 18.44 2.31
N CYS A 536 13.13 18.45 1.15
CA CYS A 536 12.87 19.68 0.40
C CYS A 536 11.44 19.64 -0.09
N THR A 537 10.66 20.68 0.23
CA THR A 537 9.28 20.83 -0.24
C THR A 537 9.26 21.86 -1.34
N LEU A 538 8.85 21.42 -2.53
CA LEU A 538 8.83 22.20 -3.73
C LEU A 538 7.39 22.61 -4.07
N PRO A 539 7.07 23.91 -4.15
CA PRO A 539 5.78 24.34 -4.64
C PRO A 539 5.65 24.05 -6.14
N LEU A 540 4.48 23.58 -6.54
CA LEU A 540 4.09 23.30 -7.92
C LEU A 540 3.10 24.37 -8.40
N LEU A 541 2.99 24.54 -9.71
CA LEU A 541 1.96 25.41 -10.29
C LEU A 541 0.58 24.84 -9.98
N LYS A 542 -0.27 25.65 -9.36
CA LYS A 542 -1.61 25.29 -8.87
C LYS A 542 -2.46 24.77 -10.04
N THR A 543 -3.15 23.65 -9.83
CA THR A 543 -4.04 23.01 -10.83
C THR A 543 -3.36 22.42 -12.07
N ILE A 544 -2.03 22.30 -12.10
CA ILE A 544 -1.30 21.79 -13.27
C ILE A 544 -0.71 20.41 -12.98
N SER A 545 -1.14 19.42 -13.78
CA SER A 545 -0.38 18.17 -13.88
C SER A 545 0.94 18.43 -14.59
N GLY A 546 2.01 17.83 -14.10
CA GLY A 546 3.35 18.13 -14.57
C GLY A 546 4.22 16.91 -14.79
N LYS A 547 5.12 17.01 -15.76
CA LYS A 547 6.24 16.07 -15.93
C LYS A 547 7.48 16.69 -15.32
N LEU A 548 8.07 15.97 -14.38
CA LEU A 548 9.26 16.41 -13.66
C LEU A 548 10.45 15.53 -14.02
N THR A 549 11.56 16.17 -14.36
CA THR A 549 12.86 15.52 -14.57
C THR A 549 13.84 16.07 -13.54
N MET A 550 14.33 15.21 -12.65
CA MET A 550 15.26 15.59 -11.59
C MET A 550 16.62 14.96 -11.84
N HIS A 551 17.65 15.80 -11.86
CA HIS A 551 19.05 15.42 -11.91
C HIS A 551 19.64 15.48 -10.50
N SER A 552 20.09 14.33 -10.00
CA SER A 552 20.66 14.20 -8.67
C SER A 552 21.97 13.43 -8.72
N THR A 553 22.92 13.75 -7.84
CA THR A 553 24.10 12.89 -7.60
C THR A 553 23.79 11.72 -6.67
N ARG A 554 22.56 11.64 -6.17
CA ARG A 554 22.08 10.65 -5.21
C ARG A 554 21.04 9.72 -5.83
N ASP A 555 21.11 8.46 -5.47
CA ASP A 555 20.20 7.40 -5.89
C ASP A 555 19.16 7.00 -4.81
N ASP A 556 19.14 7.65 -3.65
CA ASP A 556 18.31 7.34 -2.49
C ASP A 556 17.14 8.33 -2.25
N LEU A 557 16.65 8.98 -3.31
CA LEU A 557 15.58 9.98 -3.18
C LEU A 557 14.19 9.34 -3.07
N LEU A 558 13.40 9.78 -2.10
CA LEU A 558 11.99 9.44 -1.92
C LEU A 558 11.11 10.64 -2.26
N PHE A 559 10.04 10.42 -3.01
CA PHE A 559 9.11 11.46 -3.48
C PHE A 559 7.74 11.28 -2.84
N TYR A 560 7.17 12.36 -2.32
CA TYR A 560 5.84 12.43 -1.73
C TYR A 560 5.03 13.50 -2.45
N GLY A 561 3.82 13.16 -2.92
CA GLY A 561 3.03 14.04 -3.80
C GLY A 561 3.39 13.93 -5.29
N GLY A 562 4.13 12.88 -5.67
CA GLY A 562 4.44 12.54 -7.06
C GLY A 562 4.87 11.07 -7.21
N GLU A 563 4.64 10.48 -8.38
CA GLU A 563 4.93 9.07 -8.67
C GLU A 563 6.18 8.94 -9.57
N VAL A 564 7.16 8.14 -9.12
CA VAL A 564 8.39 7.89 -9.89
C VAL A 564 8.13 6.82 -10.93
N TRP A 565 8.13 7.19 -12.20
CA TRP A 565 7.87 6.28 -13.32
C TRP A 565 9.15 5.85 -14.06
N SER A 566 10.28 6.54 -13.82
CA SER A 566 11.59 6.10 -14.31
C SER A 566 12.72 6.60 -13.43
N LYS A 567 13.69 5.73 -13.16
CA LYS A 567 14.96 6.03 -12.50
C LYS A 567 16.09 5.49 -13.36
N LYS A 568 16.99 6.36 -13.82
CA LYS A 568 18.14 5.97 -14.63
C LYS A 568 19.42 6.55 -14.05
N THR A 569 20.33 5.69 -13.60
CA THR A 569 21.65 6.09 -13.14
C THR A 569 22.63 6.05 -14.31
N THR A 570 23.25 7.19 -14.64
CA THR A 570 24.27 7.32 -15.70
C THR A 570 25.50 7.99 -15.10
N GLY A 571 26.57 7.20 -14.87
CA GLY A 571 27.78 7.69 -14.21
C GLY A 571 27.51 8.13 -12.76
N LYS A 572 27.89 9.37 -12.42
CA LYS A 572 27.67 9.96 -11.07
C LYS A 572 26.31 10.63 -10.89
N ALA A 573 25.45 10.60 -11.91
CA ALA A 573 24.15 11.26 -11.88
C ALA A 573 23.02 10.24 -12.03
N THR A 574 22.02 10.35 -11.17
CA THR A 574 20.73 9.66 -11.27
C THR A 574 19.69 10.63 -11.77
N VAL A 575 19.01 10.26 -12.85
CA VAL A 575 17.90 11.00 -13.43
C VAL A 575 16.60 10.32 -12.99
N TYR A 576 15.76 11.06 -12.28
CA TYR A 576 14.41 10.64 -11.92
C TYR A 576 13.41 11.32 -12.84
N ARG A 577 12.45 10.55 -13.34
CA ARG A 577 11.26 11.09 -13.97
C ARG A 577 10.09 10.84 -13.03
N VAL A 578 9.39 11.91 -12.68
CA VAL A 578 8.28 11.90 -11.73
C VAL A 578 7.06 12.53 -12.38
N GLY A 579 5.90 11.90 -12.21
CA GLY A 579 4.60 12.49 -12.56
C GLY A 579 4.01 13.16 -11.32
N VAL A 580 3.57 14.40 -11.45
CA VAL A 580 2.86 15.12 -10.37
C VAL A 580 1.46 15.50 -10.84
N ALA A 581 0.46 15.17 -10.04
CA ALA A 581 -0.94 15.49 -10.26
C ALA A 581 -1.59 15.87 -8.94
N ASP A 582 -2.44 16.90 -8.94
CA ASP A 582 -3.25 17.36 -7.80
C ASP A 582 -2.53 17.75 -6.50
N SER A 583 -1.20 17.85 -6.54
CA SER A 583 -0.42 18.36 -5.43
C SER A 583 0.03 19.79 -5.72
N ASN A 584 -0.16 20.67 -4.74
CA ASN A 584 0.43 22.01 -4.77
C ASN A 584 1.90 21.98 -4.33
N PHE A 585 2.35 20.85 -3.77
CA PHE A 585 3.68 20.66 -3.24
C PHE A 585 4.17 19.25 -3.56
N LEU A 586 5.46 19.13 -3.90
CA LEU A 586 6.19 17.88 -3.97
C LEU A 586 7.26 17.87 -2.88
N THR A 587 7.22 16.89 -1.98
CA THR A 587 8.25 16.76 -0.94
C THR A 587 9.23 15.64 -1.31
N ILE A 588 10.51 15.96 -1.30
CA ILE A 588 11.61 15.04 -1.62
C ILE A 588 12.40 14.80 -0.34
N ARG A 589 12.59 13.54 0.08
CA ARG A 589 13.36 13.16 1.29
C ARG A 589 14.51 12.22 0.98
N TRP A 590 15.60 12.32 1.73
CA TRP A 590 16.77 11.42 1.61
C TRP A 590 17.63 11.42 2.89
N GLY A 591 18.55 10.45 3.01
CA GLY A 591 19.58 10.43 4.05
C GLY A 591 19.13 10.04 5.47
N GLY A 592 17.97 9.40 5.65
CA GLY A 592 17.53 8.81 6.92
C GLY A 592 17.15 7.34 6.77
N PRO A 593 16.98 6.57 7.86
CA PRO A 593 16.45 5.21 7.78
C PRO A 593 15.09 5.25 7.05
N PRO A 594 14.79 4.25 6.19
CA PRO A 594 13.47 4.16 5.58
C PRO A 594 12.45 4.12 6.71
N VAL A 595 11.62 5.16 6.78
CA VAL A 595 10.48 5.17 7.70
C VAL A 595 9.55 4.10 7.16
N LEU A 596 9.59 2.91 7.76
CA LEU A 596 8.54 1.91 7.61
C LEU A 596 7.25 2.62 7.98
N ASP A 597 6.35 2.79 7.01
CA ASP A 597 5.09 3.51 7.12
C ASP A 597 4.41 3.24 8.47
N SER A 598 4.70 4.08 9.46
CA SER A 598 3.78 4.31 10.56
C SER A 598 2.65 5.13 9.94
N GLU A 599 1.41 4.68 10.11
CA GLU A 599 0.16 5.33 9.74
C GLU A 599 0.07 6.79 10.28
N GLU A 600 0.92 7.70 9.80
CA GLU A 600 0.57 9.10 9.68
C GLU A 600 -0.29 9.16 8.43
N ASP A 601 -1.60 9.35 8.66
CA ASP A 601 -2.58 9.55 7.60
C ASP A 601 -2.00 10.48 6.53
N PRO A 602 -1.88 10.05 5.26
CA PRO A 602 -1.46 10.93 4.20
C PRO A 602 -2.39 12.15 4.23
N PRO A 603 -1.85 13.39 4.09
CA PRO A 603 -2.65 14.60 4.17
C PRO A 603 -3.86 14.46 3.26
N HIS A 604 -5.05 14.57 3.84
CA HIS A 604 -6.33 14.39 3.19
C HIS A 604 -6.32 15.02 1.78
N MET A 605 -6.35 14.17 0.76
CA MET A 605 -6.61 14.59 -0.62
C MET A 605 -7.96 15.31 -0.63
N THR A 606 -7.96 16.62 -0.82
CA THR A 606 -9.17 17.41 -1.06
C THR A 606 -9.69 17.06 -2.46
N PRO A 607 -10.90 16.46 -2.58
CA PRO A 607 -11.45 16.09 -3.89
C PRO A 607 -12.02 17.35 -4.54
N GLY A 608 -11.25 17.98 -5.43
CA GLY A 608 -11.59 19.31 -5.90
C GLY A 608 -10.83 19.83 -7.13
N ALA A 609 -10.58 19.02 -8.16
CA ALA A 609 -10.43 19.47 -9.54
C ALA A 609 -10.66 18.31 -10.51
N ALA A 610 -11.09 18.63 -11.74
CA ALA A 610 -11.71 17.73 -12.70
C ALA A 610 -10.77 16.67 -13.29
N HIS A 611 -10.44 15.64 -12.52
CA HIS A 611 -10.20 14.33 -13.11
C HIS A 611 -11.48 13.89 -13.76
N ILE A 612 -11.42 13.49 -15.03
CA ILE A 612 -12.41 12.56 -15.53
C ILE A 612 -12.22 11.31 -14.68
N GLN A 613 -13.05 11.13 -13.66
CA GLN A 613 -12.98 9.93 -12.83
C GLN A 613 -13.36 8.75 -13.70
N VAL A 614 -12.36 8.03 -14.17
CA VAL A 614 -12.55 6.75 -14.84
C VAL A 614 -12.84 5.73 -13.75
N VAL A 615 -14.11 5.40 -13.56
CA VAL A 615 -14.59 4.42 -12.57
C VAL A 615 -14.07 3.04 -12.89
N GLN A 616 -13.95 2.74 -14.19
CA GLN A 616 -13.50 1.45 -14.69
C GLN A 616 -12.74 1.67 -15.99
N SER A 617 -11.58 1.04 -16.14
CA SER A 617 -10.85 0.94 -17.40
C SER A 617 -10.54 -0.52 -17.71
N GLN A 618 -10.72 -0.93 -18.96
CA GLN A 618 -10.41 -2.25 -19.47
C GLN A 618 -9.71 -2.08 -20.80
N HIS A 619 -8.58 -2.78 -20.97
CA HIS A 619 -7.78 -2.71 -22.18
C HIS A 619 -7.47 -4.12 -22.65
N LEU A 620 -7.60 -4.39 -23.93
CA LEU A 620 -7.23 -5.63 -24.57
C LEU A 620 -6.44 -5.32 -25.84
N THR A 621 -5.20 -5.78 -25.90
CA THR A 621 -4.39 -5.65 -27.11
C THR A 621 -4.29 -7.02 -27.76
N LEU A 622 -4.87 -7.16 -28.95
CA LEU A 622 -4.76 -8.34 -29.79
C LEU A 622 -3.72 -8.10 -30.86
N ILE A 623 -2.74 -8.98 -30.92
CA ILE A 623 -1.75 -9.03 -31.98
C ILE A 623 -2.15 -10.18 -32.90
N GLN A 624 -2.57 -9.85 -34.13
CA GLN A 624 -2.99 -10.83 -35.12
C GLN A 624 -1.78 -11.46 -35.83
N LYS A 625 -1.97 -12.62 -36.44
CA LYS A 625 -0.94 -13.35 -37.19
C LYS A 625 -0.30 -12.50 -38.30
N GLU A 626 -1.07 -11.55 -38.84
CA GLU A 626 -0.66 -10.60 -39.87
C GLU A 626 0.12 -9.38 -39.31
N ARG A 627 0.57 -9.42 -38.05
CA ARG A 627 1.27 -8.31 -37.35
C ARG A 627 0.46 -7.02 -37.20
N ARG A 628 -0.86 -7.11 -37.39
CA ARG A 628 -1.80 -6.04 -37.06
C ARG A 628 -2.07 -6.05 -35.56
N VAL A 629 -1.97 -4.88 -34.96
CA VAL A 629 -2.28 -4.72 -33.53
C VAL A 629 -3.64 -4.05 -33.43
N SER A 630 -4.61 -4.77 -32.89
CA SER A 630 -5.91 -4.22 -32.51
C SER A 630 -5.91 -3.95 -31.01
N HIS A 631 -6.16 -2.72 -30.61
CA HIS A 631 -6.26 -2.32 -29.22
C HIS A 631 -7.70 -1.92 -28.91
N PHE A 632 -8.35 -2.67 -28.03
CA PHE A 632 -9.66 -2.38 -27.50
C PHE A 632 -9.49 -1.69 -26.15
N ALA A 633 -10.10 -0.53 -25.99
CA ALA A 633 -10.14 0.17 -24.71
C ALA A 633 -11.59 0.47 -24.36
N ARG A 634 -12.01 0.14 -23.14
CA ARG A 634 -13.31 0.47 -22.57
C ARG A 634 -13.07 1.25 -21.29
N PHE A 635 -13.69 2.40 -21.14
CA PHE A 635 -13.64 3.13 -19.89
C PHE A 635 -14.99 3.76 -19.54
N VAL A 636 -15.30 3.75 -18.25
CA VAL A 636 -16.55 4.28 -17.68
C VAL A 636 -16.23 5.55 -16.92
N LEU A 637 -16.83 6.66 -17.31
CA LEU A 637 -16.67 7.96 -16.66
C LEU A 637 -17.71 8.11 -15.54
N ALA A 638 -17.29 8.64 -14.38
CA ALA A 638 -18.15 8.85 -13.23
C ALA A 638 -19.28 9.86 -13.53
N GLU A 639 -20.41 9.68 -12.86
CA GLU A 639 -21.68 10.40 -13.07
C GLU A 639 -21.61 11.93 -12.97
N ARG A 640 -20.50 12.51 -12.47
CA ARG A 640 -20.41 13.93 -12.13
C ARG A 640 -19.85 14.83 -13.24
N HIS A 641 -19.55 14.32 -14.44
CA HIS A 641 -18.91 15.11 -15.50
C HIS A 641 -19.88 15.63 -16.57
N ARG A 642 -20.12 16.94 -16.61
CA ARG A 642 -20.85 17.67 -17.68
C ARG A 642 -20.04 17.84 -18.98
N LEU A 643 -19.12 16.92 -19.27
CA LEU A 643 -18.21 17.04 -20.41
C LEU A 643 -18.96 16.83 -21.73
N ARG A 644 -18.79 17.78 -22.66
CA ARG A 644 -19.38 17.70 -24.02
C ARG A 644 -18.47 16.97 -25.01
N SER A 645 -17.16 17.02 -24.76
CA SER A 645 -16.14 16.33 -25.53
C SER A 645 -15.09 15.73 -24.59
N LEU A 646 -14.41 14.69 -25.07
CA LEU A 646 -13.26 14.05 -24.46
C LEU A 646 -12.11 14.07 -25.47
N ASP A 647 -10.97 14.63 -25.07
CA ASP A 647 -9.79 14.65 -25.91
C ASP A 647 -8.85 13.53 -25.50
N LEU A 648 -8.55 12.63 -26.44
CA LEU A 648 -7.64 11.50 -26.23
C LEU A 648 -6.40 11.66 -27.08
N HIS A 649 -5.24 11.45 -26.47
CA HIS A 649 -3.99 11.39 -27.21
C HIS A 649 -3.80 9.97 -27.78
N ILE A 650 -4.00 9.82 -29.09
CA ILE A 650 -3.83 8.56 -29.81
C ILE A 650 -2.63 8.72 -30.75
N PRO A 651 -1.59 7.86 -30.66
CA PRO A 651 -0.44 7.94 -31.56
C PRO A 651 -0.86 7.89 -33.03
N ALA A 652 -0.19 8.68 -33.88
CA ALA A 652 -0.57 8.88 -35.28
C ALA A 652 -0.49 7.61 -36.15
N ASP A 653 0.17 6.56 -35.68
CA ASP A 653 0.28 5.25 -36.31
C ASP A 653 -0.91 4.32 -36.02
N PHE A 654 -1.87 4.76 -35.20
CA PHE A 654 -3.13 4.07 -34.94
C PHE A 654 -4.28 4.69 -35.73
N GLU A 655 -5.20 3.82 -36.15
CA GLU A 655 -6.46 4.17 -36.79
C GLU A 655 -7.60 3.79 -35.84
N ILE A 656 -8.58 4.68 -35.64
CA ILE A 656 -9.78 4.35 -34.85
C ILE A 656 -10.73 3.59 -35.78
N VAL A 657 -10.90 2.30 -35.53
CA VAL A 657 -11.79 1.42 -36.31
C VAL A 657 -13.23 1.59 -35.85
N THR A 658 -13.46 1.57 -34.53
CA THR A 658 -14.79 1.82 -33.96
C THR A 658 -14.67 2.66 -32.69
N LEU A 659 -15.68 3.52 -32.49
CA LEU A 659 -15.88 4.31 -31.30
C LEU A 659 -17.34 4.16 -30.88
N VAL A 660 -17.58 3.71 -29.66
CA VAL A 660 -18.92 3.62 -29.06
C VAL A 660 -18.93 4.53 -27.84
N ALA A 661 -19.83 5.49 -27.79
CA ALA A 661 -20.03 6.35 -26.62
C ALA A 661 -21.47 6.16 -26.13
N GLN A 662 -21.61 5.83 -24.84
CA GLN A 662 -22.89 5.57 -24.16
C GLN A 662 -23.73 4.47 -24.84
N GLY A 663 -23.06 3.45 -25.40
CA GLY A 663 -23.72 2.36 -26.12
C GLY A 663 -24.13 2.70 -27.56
N PHE A 664 -23.89 3.93 -28.03
CA PHE A 664 -24.15 4.33 -29.42
C PHE A 664 -22.84 4.39 -30.21
N SER A 665 -22.86 3.83 -31.42
CA SER A 665 -21.74 3.94 -32.36
C SER A 665 -21.63 5.39 -32.82
N VAL A 666 -20.47 6.00 -32.58
CA VAL A 666 -20.14 7.36 -33.02
C VAL A 666 -19.17 7.26 -34.20
N THR A 667 -19.33 8.13 -35.20
CA THR A 667 -18.39 8.21 -36.31
C THR A 667 -16.98 8.50 -35.76
N PRO A 668 -15.97 7.67 -36.07
CA PRO A 668 -14.61 7.86 -35.59
C PRO A 668 -14.07 9.27 -35.94
N PRO A 669 -13.63 10.06 -34.96
CA PRO A 669 -13.00 11.36 -35.23
C PRO A 669 -11.66 11.16 -35.94
N ALA A 670 -11.27 12.13 -36.78
CA ALA A 670 -9.92 12.15 -37.33
C ALA A 670 -8.90 12.40 -36.21
N ILE A 671 -7.80 11.64 -36.21
CA ILE A 671 -6.66 11.89 -35.33
C ILE A 671 -5.83 13.01 -35.96
N THR A 672 -5.84 14.20 -35.35
CA THR A 672 -5.07 15.35 -35.82
C THR A 672 -3.90 15.57 -34.85
N SER A 673 -2.67 15.48 -35.34
CA SER A 673 -1.45 15.69 -34.53
C SER A 673 -1.37 14.81 -33.27
N GLY A 674 -1.88 13.58 -33.35
CA GLY A 674 -1.89 12.64 -32.22
C GLY A 674 -3.01 12.88 -31.21
N LEU A 675 -3.93 13.81 -31.48
CA LEU A 675 -5.08 14.11 -30.64
C LEU A 675 -6.38 13.71 -31.35
N CYS A 676 -7.29 13.08 -30.61
CA CYS A 676 -8.61 12.65 -31.05
C CYS A 676 -9.69 13.28 -30.19
N HIS A 677 -10.57 14.06 -30.82
CA HIS A 677 -11.69 14.74 -30.15
C HIS A 677 -12.96 13.88 -30.21
N ILE A 678 -13.37 13.30 -29.09
CA ILE A 678 -14.55 12.43 -28.99
C ILE A 678 -15.76 13.25 -28.49
N PRO A 679 -16.83 13.42 -29.28
CA PRO A 679 -18.04 14.06 -28.81
C PRO A 679 -18.82 13.11 -27.88
N LEU A 680 -19.18 13.57 -26.67
CA LEU A 680 -19.93 12.79 -25.68
C LEU A 680 -21.43 13.12 -25.65
N GLY A 681 -21.88 14.06 -26.49
CA GLY A 681 -23.26 14.53 -26.53
C GLY A 681 -23.65 15.43 -25.35
N ALA A 682 -24.74 16.18 -25.51
CA ALA A 682 -25.33 16.93 -24.40
C ALA A 682 -25.89 15.93 -23.37
N SER A 683 -25.56 16.13 -22.08
CA SER A 683 -26.13 15.28 -21.03
C SER A 683 -27.65 15.43 -21.03
N THR A 684 -28.37 14.39 -21.41
CA THR A 684 -29.76 14.25 -20.96
C THR A 684 -29.71 14.00 -19.45
N ASN A 685 -30.71 14.47 -18.71
CA ASN A 685 -30.70 14.53 -17.24
C ASN A 685 -30.73 13.15 -16.54
N SER A 686 -30.30 12.06 -17.18
CA SER A 686 -30.20 10.75 -16.52
C SER A 686 -28.88 10.62 -15.75
N PRO A 687 -28.90 10.18 -14.48
CA PRO A 687 -27.72 10.02 -13.63
C PRO A 687 -26.89 8.77 -13.96
N SER A 688 -26.74 8.38 -15.23
CA SER A 688 -25.99 7.18 -15.60
C SER A 688 -24.53 7.47 -15.93
N SER A 689 -23.63 6.63 -15.42
CA SER A 689 -22.21 6.59 -15.80
C SER A 689 -22.05 6.54 -17.32
N ARG A 690 -21.08 7.28 -17.88
CA ARG A 690 -20.88 7.33 -19.34
C ARG A 690 -19.81 6.34 -19.77
N GLU A 691 -20.19 5.37 -20.56
CA GLU A 691 -19.26 4.37 -21.09
C GLU A 691 -18.69 4.79 -22.45
N ILE A 692 -17.39 4.59 -22.66
CA ILE A 692 -16.72 4.82 -23.94
C ILE A 692 -15.94 3.56 -24.29
N GLN A 693 -16.15 3.02 -25.50
CA GLN A 693 -15.40 1.91 -26.07
C GLN A 693 -14.68 2.38 -27.34
N LEU A 694 -13.42 2.04 -27.46
CA LEU A 694 -12.55 2.34 -28.58
C LEU A 694 -11.97 1.03 -29.12
N HIS A 695 -11.95 0.90 -30.43
CA HIS A 695 -11.14 -0.09 -31.13
C HIS A 695 -10.14 0.67 -32.01
N LEU A 696 -8.87 0.58 -31.65
CA LEU A 696 -7.75 1.15 -32.39
C LEU A 696 -7.04 0.04 -33.16
N ARG A 697 -6.51 0.35 -34.33
CA ARG A 697 -5.72 -0.58 -35.16
C ARG A 697 -4.43 0.09 -35.60
N LYS A 698 -3.30 -0.57 -35.33
CA LYS A 698 -1.98 -0.17 -35.85
C LYS A 698 -1.65 -0.98 -37.10
N LYS A 699 -1.21 -0.30 -38.16
CA LYS A 699 -1.06 -0.88 -39.52
C LYS A 699 0.00 -1.99 -39.60
N LEU A 700 1.14 -1.86 -38.92
CA LEU A 700 2.13 -2.92 -38.73
C LEU A 700 2.94 -2.65 -37.46
N ALA A 701 3.04 -3.64 -36.57
CA ALA A 701 4.01 -3.59 -35.47
C ALA A 701 5.13 -4.60 -35.75
N PRO A 702 6.40 -4.18 -35.80
CA PRO A 702 7.51 -5.11 -35.69
C PRO A 702 7.50 -5.64 -34.25
N ILE A 703 7.30 -6.95 -34.10
CA ILE A 703 7.33 -7.63 -32.80
C ILE A 703 8.65 -8.35 -32.70
N GLY A 704 9.42 -8.00 -31.68
CA GLY A 704 10.70 -8.61 -31.36
C GLY A 704 10.67 -9.09 -29.93
N PHE A 705 11.27 -10.25 -29.68
CA PHE A 705 11.43 -10.75 -28.32
C PHE A 705 12.60 -10.05 -27.64
N THR A 706 12.40 -9.59 -26.41
CA THR A 706 13.49 -9.17 -25.52
C THR A 706 13.31 -9.85 -24.19
N GLY A 707 14.38 -10.35 -23.60
CA GLY A 707 14.31 -10.97 -22.29
C GLY A 707 15.69 -11.15 -21.67
N ASN A 708 15.70 -11.79 -20.51
CA ASN A 708 16.92 -12.12 -19.78
C ASN A 708 16.99 -13.64 -19.60
N TRP A 709 18.19 -14.19 -19.77
CA TRP A 709 18.53 -15.57 -19.45
C TRP A 709 19.56 -15.60 -18.32
N GLU A 710 19.37 -16.50 -17.37
CA GLU A 710 20.37 -16.87 -16.37
C GLU A 710 20.90 -18.25 -16.72
N PHE A 711 22.20 -18.33 -17.03
CA PHE A 711 22.90 -19.57 -17.31
C PHE A 711 23.68 -20.02 -16.08
N LEU A 712 23.43 -21.26 -15.65
CA LEU A 712 24.31 -21.99 -14.74
C LEU A 712 25.42 -22.63 -15.58
N LEU A 713 26.64 -22.13 -15.46
CA LEU A 713 27.77 -22.63 -16.26
C LEU A 713 28.28 -23.95 -15.66
N PRO A 714 28.29 -25.07 -16.42
CA PRO A 714 28.70 -26.37 -15.91
C PRO A 714 30.14 -26.36 -15.37
N ARG A 715 30.37 -26.90 -14.17
CA ARG A 715 31.72 -27.21 -13.66
C ARG A 715 31.91 -28.72 -13.62
N THR A 716 33.02 -29.20 -14.18
CA THR A 716 33.53 -30.56 -13.92
C THR A 716 34.67 -30.46 -12.89
N SER A 717 35.02 -31.56 -12.22
CA SER A 717 36.14 -31.59 -11.25
C SER A 717 37.50 -31.20 -11.83
N GLU A 718 37.62 -31.14 -13.17
CA GLU A 718 38.82 -30.75 -13.91
C GLU A 718 38.84 -29.25 -14.27
N THR A 719 37.83 -28.47 -13.85
CA THR A 719 37.69 -27.03 -14.19
C THR A 719 38.48 -26.08 -13.29
N GLU A 720 39.43 -26.57 -12.47
CA GLU A 720 40.36 -25.71 -11.74
C GLU A 720 41.40 -25.14 -12.72
N GLY A 721 41.27 -23.86 -13.06
CA GLY A 721 42.16 -23.20 -14.03
C GLY A 721 41.52 -22.02 -14.77
N ALA A 722 42.14 -21.63 -15.88
CA ALA A 722 41.58 -20.65 -16.80
C ALA A 722 40.48 -21.30 -17.65
N ILE A 723 39.24 -20.83 -17.53
CA ILE A 723 38.09 -21.33 -18.28
C ILE A 723 37.64 -20.27 -19.27
N GLN A 724 37.29 -20.71 -20.48
CA GLN A 724 36.67 -19.89 -21.50
C GLN A 724 35.32 -20.50 -21.91
N TRP A 725 34.27 -19.69 -21.85
CA TRP A 725 32.92 -20.03 -22.31
C TRP A 725 32.57 -19.18 -23.52
N THR A 726 31.84 -19.79 -24.45
CA THR A 726 31.24 -19.07 -25.59
C THR A 726 29.74 -19.29 -25.56
N LEU A 727 28.99 -18.20 -25.41
CA LEU A 727 27.53 -18.22 -25.46
C LEU A 727 27.07 -17.72 -26.82
N ALA A 728 26.24 -18.51 -27.49
CA ALA A 728 25.78 -18.27 -28.84
C ALA A 728 24.24 -18.25 -28.87
N GLY A 729 23.67 -17.22 -29.50
CA GLY A 729 22.22 -17.09 -29.71
C GLY A 729 21.80 -17.51 -31.11
N PRO A 730 20.50 -17.74 -31.37
CA PRO A 730 20.01 -17.94 -32.73
C PRO A 730 20.35 -16.73 -33.63
N SER A 731 20.46 -16.93 -34.95
CA SER A 731 20.98 -15.95 -35.92
C SER A 731 20.27 -14.58 -35.96
N ASN A 732 19.06 -14.49 -35.41
CA ASN A 732 18.27 -13.26 -35.31
C ASN A 732 18.19 -12.71 -33.87
N PHE A 733 19.07 -13.14 -32.97
CA PHE A 733 19.12 -12.65 -31.59
C PHE A 733 20.51 -12.12 -31.26
N ARG A 734 20.55 -10.85 -30.86
CA ARG A 734 21.74 -10.25 -30.27
C ARG A 734 21.76 -10.54 -28.77
N LEU A 735 22.89 -11.04 -28.29
CA LEU A 735 23.13 -11.26 -26.87
C LEU A 735 23.96 -10.10 -26.29
N GLU A 736 23.59 -9.65 -25.09
CA GLU A 736 24.35 -8.66 -24.30
C GLU A 736 24.63 -9.23 -22.90
N ASN A 737 25.88 -9.25 -22.47
CA ASN A 737 26.23 -9.67 -21.10
C ASN A 737 25.80 -8.58 -20.10
N GLN A 738 24.91 -8.90 -19.16
CA GLN A 738 24.50 -7.97 -18.09
C GLN A 738 25.39 -8.11 -16.86
N SER A 739 25.63 -9.34 -16.42
CA SER A 739 26.52 -9.68 -15.31
C SER A 739 26.96 -11.13 -15.43
N SER A 740 28.20 -11.43 -15.06
CA SER A 740 28.74 -12.79 -15.11
C SER A 740 29.85 -12.91 -14.08
N ASP A 741 30.00 -14.08 -13.48
CA ASP A 741 31.14 -14.40 -12.60
C ASP A 741 32.47 -14.50 -13.38
N LEU A 742 32.39 -14.50 -14.71
CA LEU A 742 33.49 -14.46 -15.67
C LEU A 742 33.52 -13.13 -16.42
N ASN A 743 34.73 -12.66 -16.76
CA ASN A 743 34.93 -11.41 -17.50
C ASN A 743 34.57 -11.60 -18.98
N ALA A 744 33.97 -10.59 -19.60
CA ALA A 744 33.78 -10.61 -21.05
C ALA A 744 35.15 -10.50 -21.75
N SER A 745 35.48 -11.48 -22.59
CA SER A 745 36.68 -11.45 -23.43
C SER A 745 36.36 -10.77 -24.75
N SER A 746 37.21 -9.84 -25.17
CA SER A 746 37.11 -9.20 -26.49
C SER A 746 37.90 -9.95 -27.57
N THR A 747 38.67 -10.96 -27.17
CA THR A 747 39.47 -11.80 -28.06
C THR A 747 38.68 -13.04 -28.45
N ASP A 748 38.49 -13.23 -29.75
CA ASP A 748 38.02 -14.51 -30.30
C ASP A 748 38.94 -15.62 -29.76
N PRO A 749 38.40 -16.64 -29.05
CA PRO A 749 39.22 -17.71 -28.54
C PRO A 749 39.91 -18.43 -29.71
N PRO A 750 41.15 -18.92 -29.54
CA PRO A 750 41.81 -19.74 -30.54
C PRO A 750 41.01 -21.05 -30.67
N LEU A 751 40.05 -21.08 -31.58
CA LEU A 751 39.16 -22.22 -31.81
C LEU A 751 39.98 -23.41 -32.29
N ALA A 752 40.17 -24.40 -31.43
CA ALA A 752 40.78 -25.68 -31.80
C ALA A 752 39.87 -26.56 -32.69
N PHE A 753 38.60 -26.16 -32.90
CA PHE A 753 37.62 -26.94 -33.65
C PHE A 753 36.88 -26.10 -34.71
N PRO A 754 37.43 -26.00 -35.94
CA PRO A 754 36.84 -25.27 -37.06
C PRO A 754 35.42 -25.73 -37.45
N SER A 755 35.06 -26.98 -37.12
CA SER A 755 33.80 -27.62 -37.52
C SER A 755 32.57 -27.15 -36.73
N TYR A 756 32.71 -26.70 -35.48
CA TYR A 756 31.56 -26.30 -34.66
C TYR A 756 31.03 -24.90 -35.02
N ARG A 757 31.89 -23.98 -35.48
CA ARG A 757 31.48 -22.64 -35.94
C ARG A 757 30.58 -22.70 -37.17
N ALA A 758 30.82 -23.69 -38.05
CA ALA A 758 30.02 -23.92 -39.25
C ALA A 758 28.62 -24.50 -38.95
N LEU A 759 28.47 -25.26 -37.85
CA LEU A 759 27.20 -25.88 -37.45
C LEU A 759 26.19 -24.87 -36.86
N LEU A 760 26.68 -23.75 -36.35
CA LEU A 760 25.88 -22.87 -35.52
C LEU A 760 25.24 -21.70 -36.28
N ALA A 761 25.76 -21.26 -37.43
CA ALA A 761 25.23 -20.09 -38.17
C ALA A 761 24.88 -18.90 -37.25
N VAL A 762 25.67 -18.69 -36.19
CA VAL A 762 25.41 -17.74 -35.11
C VAL A 762 25.91 -16.36 -35.50
N CYS A 763 25.08 -15.35 -35.28
CA CYS A 763 25.50 -13.95 -35.26
C CYS A 763 25.99 -13.62 -33.84
N ASP A 764 27.20 -13.05 -33.75
CA ASP A 764 27.75 -12.37 -32.57
C ASP A 764 27.70 -13.13 -31.22
N PRO A 765 28.54 -14.18 -31.04
CA PRO A 765 28.67 -14.85 -29.75
C PRO A 765 29.31 -13.95 -28.69
N ILE A 766 29.00 -14.22 -27.42
CA ILE A 766 29.69 -13.61 -26.27
C ILE A 766 30.74 -14.57 -25.76
N HIS A 767 31.98 -14.09 -25.62
CA HIS A 767 33.07 -14.82 -24.99
C HIS A 767 33.24 -14.40 -23.53
N LEU A 768 33.30 -15.37 -22.63
CA LEU A 768 33.47 -15.17 -21.19
C LEU A 768 34.73 -15.91 -20.73
N GLU A 769 35.62 -15.26 -20.01
CA GLU A 769 36.86 -15.86 -19.51
C GLU A 769 37.16 -15.51 -18.05
N GLY A 770 37.80 -16.43 -17.34
CA GLY A 770 38.25 -16.18 -15.97
C GLY A 770 39.03 -17.36 -15.38
N THR A 771 39.88 -17.05 -14.40
CA THR A 771 40.55 -18.05 -13.57
C THR A 771 39.72 -18.31 -12.33
N VAL A 772 39.24 -19.54 -12.14
CA VAL A 772 38.30 -19.86 -11.05
C VAL A 772 39.05 -20.57 -9.92
N ILE A 773 39.09 -19.95 -8.72
CA ILE A 773 40.01 -20.37 -7.64
C ILE A 773 39.31 -21.09 -6.46
N SER A 774 37.98 -21.10 -6.33
CA SER A 774 37.32 -21.95 -5.31
C SER A 774 35.82 -22.20 -5.55
N GLN A 775 35.21 -22.99 -4.65
CA GLN A 775 33.85 -23.56 -4.72
C GLN A 775 32.75 -22.49 -4.71
N GLY A 776 31.93 -22.49 -5.76
CA GLY A 776 30.75 -21.66 -5.96
C GLY A 776 30.13 -21.94 -7.34
N GLU A 777 28.81 -21.78 -7.46
CA GLU A 777 28.11 -21.83 -8.75
C GLU A 777 28.58 -20.67 -9.63
N LEU A 778 28.84 -20.92 -10.92
CA LEU A 778 29.17 -19.88 -11.89
C LEU A 778 27.91 -19.49 -12.65
N LYS A 779 27.54 -18.22 -12.59
CA LYS A 779 26.35 -17.67 -13.21
C LYS A 779 26.70 -16.64 -14.28
N ALA A 780 25.95 -16.67 -15.38
CA ALA A 780 25.98 -15.63 -16.40
C ALA A 780 24.55 -15.16 -16.69
N HIS A 781 24.31 -13.86 -16.50
CA HIS A 781 23.08 -13.17 -16.84
C HIS A 781 23.25 -12.47 -18.18
N VAL A 782 22.49 -12.94 -19.17
CA VAL A 782 22.57 -12.45 -20.55
C VAL A 782 21.22 -11.90 -20.96
N ARG A 783 21.21 -10.69 -21.50
CA ARG A 783 20.04 -10.13 -22.17
C ARG A 783 20.05 -10.59 -23.61
N TYR A 784 18.90 -11.03 -24.12
CA TYR A 784 18.72 -11.28 -25.54
C TYR A 784 17.77 -10.26 -26.14
N VAL A 785 18.07 -9.81 -27.35
CA VAL A 785 17.25 -8.89 -28.13
C VAL A 785 17.12 -9.49 -29.52
N GLN A 786 15.90 -9.80 -29.95
CA GLN A 786 15.66 -10.25 -31.31
C GLN A 786 15.86 -9.08 -32.28
N GLU A 787 16.80 -9.23 -33.19
CA GLU A 787 16.96 -8.34 -34.32
C GLU A 787 15.91 -8.71 -35.39
N ILE A 788 14.87 -7.89 -35.47
CA ILE A 788 13.86 -8.03 -36.52
C ILE A 788 14.46 -7.37 -37.76
N PRO A 789 14.65 -8.11 -38.88
CA PRO A 789 15.07 -7.47 -40.11
C PRO A 789 14.05 -6.39 -40.45
N HIS A 790 14.53 -5.15 -40.62
CA HIS A 790 13.70 -4.08 -41.15
C HIS A 790 13.12 -4.59 -42.46
N VAL A 791 11.80 -4.65 -42.55
CA VAL A 791 11.12 -4.78 -43.84
C VAL A 791 11.36 -3.45 -44.53
N THR A 792 12.47 -3.32 -45.24
CA THR A 792 12.60 -2.32 -46.28
C THR A 792 11.51 -2.67 -47.29
N ASP A 793 10.48 -1.83 -47.35
CA ASP A 793 9.46 -1.93 -48.39
C ASP A 793 10.19 -2.02 -49.73
N GLY A 794 10.12 -3.20 -50.35
CA GLY A 794 10.55 -3.41 -51.71
C GLY A 794 9.60 -2.64 -52.62
N VAL A 795 9.87 -1.35 -52.80
CA VAL A 795 9.42 -0.62 -53.98
C VAL A 795 10.48 -0.89 -55.05
N ASN A 796 10.21 -1.92 -55.85
CA ASN A 796 10.55 -1.97 -57.27
C ASN A 796 9.27 -2.32 -58.02
#